data_AF-A0A7X5ZW20-F1
#
_entry.id   AF-A0A7X5ZW20-F1
#
_cell.length_a   1.000
_cell.length_b   1.000
_cell.length_c   1.000
_cell.angle_alpha   90.00
_cell.angle_beta   90.00
_cell.angle_gamma   90.00
#
_symmetry.space_group_name_H-M   'P 1'
#
loop_
_entity.id
_entity.type
_entity.pdbx_description
1 polymer ?
#
loop_
_entity_poly.entity_id
_entity_poly.type
_entity_poly.pdbx_seq_one_letter_code
_entity_poly.pdbx_strand_id
1 'polypeptide(L)'
;MASLAIANNEDVRFLGRLLGNVIRAYGGEELFKRIEYIRSTSVDRARGVAGAGAVDRGLDRLTLDETLDFTRGFMLFSMLANLAEDRQGVETESDADIASALRRLEGEGIGRDAVMALLDQALVAPVLTAHPTEVRRKSMIDHKNRIAELMLLRDRGVAETEDGDKVEEAILRQIALLWQTRVLRREKLGVADEVETALSYLRDIFLPVLPALYARWDRALGGRAPSFLRPGSWIGGDRDGNPFVTADSMQFALARAAEAVLGYYLDAVHALGAELSISTEHVQVGEALLKLAEASHDEARSRADEPYRRAITGIYARLAATHQKLTGKAPPRPAAIAAEPYANPGAFREELVTIAHALADEGNGPLATGGALGRLIRAVETFGFHLATLDMRQNSAVHERVVAELLKAGGVTEDYASLPEEKRVEILRRELASARPLTSPYAEYSEETASELAIVRAAAQAHARYGRQCITHYIVSMAQSVSDLLEVHILLKEAGLYLPGDEPQAHVMAIPLFETIGDLEGAPAIMDAWLGLPEVAAIAAKRGHQEVMIGYSDSNKDGGYLTSTWQLSRGSTALKPVFEKAGLGMQLFHGRGGAVGRGGGSSFAAILAQPKGTVQGRIRVTEQGEIIAAKYGTRESARTNLEAMASATLLASLEPEKLGKADATRFAAAMDQLSDSAFRAYRGLVYETQGFRTFFRQATPIAEIAGLKIGSRPASRKQSDAIEDLRAIPWVFSWAQARIMLPGWYGVGQAMEAFADKGLLREMATAWPLFASTLANMEQVLAKSDMEIAAHYAALVEDAGLRDAIFGRIREGWQKTHDGLLQATRQTRLLEKHPGLETSIRLRLPYIEPLNLLQIELLKRHRAGEDDPRIGEGILLSINAIATALRNSG
;
A
#
# COMPACT_ATOMS: atom_id res chain seq x y z
N MET A 1 -32.18 16.62 -22.82
CA MET A 1 -31.18 15.94 -21.97
C MET A 1 -31.92 14.93 -21.10
N ALA A 2 -31.94 13.66 -21.50
CA ALA A 2 -32.51 12.60 -20.68
C ALA A 2 -31.61 12.43 -19.45
N SER A 3 -32.14 12.74 -18.27
CA SER A 3 -31.56 12.34 -17.00
C SER A 3 -31.38 10.83 -17.03
N LEU A 4 -30.14 10.34 -17.19
CA LEU A 4 -29.78 8.97 -16.83
C LEU A 4 -30.16 8.83 -15.35
N ALA A 5 -31.30 8.21 -15.09
CA ALA A 5 -31.81 8.02 -13.75
C ALA A 5 -30.71 7.37 -12.92
N ILE A 6 -30.36 7.98 -11.79
CA ILE A 6 -29.41 7.39 -10.81
C ILE A 6 -29.84 5.95 -10.61
N ALA A 7 -29.07 5.02 -11.15
CA ALA A 7 -29.44 3.62 -11.20
C ALA A 7 -29.54 3.11 -9.76
N ASN A 8 -30.77 2.83 -9.32
CA ASN A 8 -31.22 1.46 -9.45
C ASN A 8 -30.67 0.41 -8.46
N ASN A 9 -29.59 0.67 -7.73
CA ASN A 9 -28.84 -0.41 -7.09
C ASN A 9 -29.67 -1.13 -6.00
N GLU A 10 -30.08 -2.37 -6.29
CA GLU A 10 -30.94 -3.18 -5.42
C GLU A 10 -30.25 -3.54 -4.10
N ASP A 11 -28.94 -3.80 -4.13
CA ASP A 11 -28.14 -4.09 -2.93
C ASP A 11 -28.04 -2.86 -2.03
N VAL A 12 -27.81 -1.67 -2.60
CA VAL A 12 -27.80 -0.40 -1.83
C VAL A 12 -29.17 -0.16 -1.20
N ARG A 13 -30.26 -0.41 -1.92
CA ARG A 13 -31.62 -0.30 -1.37
C ARG A 13 -31.87 -1.33 -0.27
N PHE A 14 -31.46 -2.57 -0.48
CA PHE A 14 -31.64 -3.64 0.49
C PHE A 14 -30.91 -3.32 1.80
N LEU A 15 -29.60 -3.06 1.73
CA LEU A 15 -28.79 -2.73 2.90
C LEU A 15 -29.25 -1.41 3.55
N GLY A 16 -29.63 -0.41 2.74
CA GLY A 16 -30.18 0.86 3.22
C GLY A 16 -31.50 0.69 3.99
N ARG A 17 -32.40 -0.18 3.52
CA ARG A 17 -33.64 -0.53 4.26
C ARG A 17 -33.33 -1.20 5.59
N LEU A 18 -32.39 -2.14 5.62
CA LEU A 18 -31.98 -2.80 6.86
C LEU A 18 -31.35 -1.82 7.85
N LEU A 19 -30.50 -0.91 7.38
CA LEU A 19 -29.97 0.17 8.21
C LEU A 19 -31.08 1.08 8.75
N GLY A 20 -32.06 1.45 7.92
CA GLY A 20 -33.24 2.20 8.36
C GLY A 20 -34.02 1.48 9.46
N ASN A 21 -34.19 0.16 9.35
CA ASN A 21 -34.82 -0.64 10.40
C ASN A 21 -34.00 -0.63 11.72
N VAL A 22 -32.68 -0.71 11.63
CA VAL A 22 -31.79 -0.60 12.80
C VAL A 22 -31.88 0.79 13.44
N ILE A 23 -31.87 1.86 12.65
CA ILE A 23 -32.01 3.23 13.16
C ILE A 23 -33.35 3.40 13.88
N ARG A 24 -34.46 2.91 13.31
CA ARG A 24 -35.77 2.95 13.99
C ARG A 24 -35.76 2.17 15.30
N ALA A 25 -35.14 0.98 15.32
CA ALA A 25 -35.12 0.12 16.49
C ALA A 25 -34.33 0.70 17.67
N TYR A 26 -33.21 1.37 17.40
CA TYR A 26 -32.31 1.87 18.46
C TYR A 26 -32.37 3.38 18.69
N GLY A 27 -32.63 4.17 17.65
CA GLY A 27 -32.70 5.64 17.72
C GLY A 27 -34.12 6.22 17.67
N GLY A 28 -35.13 5.38 17.46
CA GLY A 28 -36.54 5.78 17.43
C GLY A 28 -37.00 6.35 16.08
N GLU A 29 -38.32 6.51 15.97
CA GLU A 29 -38.97 6.91 14.72
C GLU A 29 -38.66 8.36 14.32
N GLU A 30 -38.50 9.25 15.29
CA GLU A 30 -38.23 10.67 15.05
C GLU A 30 -36.83 10.91 14.48
N LEU A 31 -35.80 10.24 15.01
CA LEU A 31 -34.45 10.29 14.45
C LEU A 31 -34.43 9.75 13.01
N PHE A 32 -35.08 8.61 12.77
CA PHE A 32 -35.20 8.03 11.44
C PHE A 32 -35.82 9.02 10.44
N LYS A 33 -36.97 9.62 10.78
CA LYS A 33 -37.64 10.61 9.92
C LYS A 33 -36.76 11.82 9.63
N ARG A 34 -36.01 12.32 10.61
CA ARG A 34 -35.09 13.45 10.43
C ARG A 34 -33.93 13.11 9.50
N ILE A 35 -33.29 11.96 9.69
CA ILE A 35 -32.22 11.45 8.82
C ILE A 35 -32.74 11.31 7.39
N GLU A 36 -33.92 10.71 7.21
CA GLU A 36 -34.54 10.54 5.89
C GLU A 36 -34.93 11.87 5.23
N TYR A 37 -35.42 12.85 6.00
CA TYR A 37 -35.77 14.18 5.49
C TYR A 37 -34.54 14.93 4.96
N ILE A 38 -33.43 14.93 5.71
CA ILE A 38 -32.18 15.55 5.28
C ILE A 38 -31.64 14.82 4.04
N ARG A 39 -31.68 13.48 4.05
CA ARG A 39 -31.25 12.63 2.93
C ARG A 39 -32.06 12.91 1.66
N SER A 40 -33.38 12.92 1.73
CA SER A 40 -34.26 13.17 0.57
C SER A 40 -34.04 14.57 0.01
N THR A 41 -33.93 15.58 0.88
CA THR A 41 -33.71 16.98 0.48
C THR A 41 -32.38 17.16 -0.25
N SER A 42 -31.29 16.53 0.22
CA SER A 42 -30.00 16.60 -0.48
C SER A 42 -30.01 15.84 -1.80
N VAL A 43 -30.67 14.67 -1.87
CA VAL A 43 -30.85 13.92 -3.13
C VAL A 43 -31.67 14.71 -4.14
N ASP A 44 -32.76 15.37 -3.72
CA ASP A 44 -33.62 16.15 -4.61
C ASP A 44 -32.91 17.41 -5.13
N ARG A 45 -32.08 18.07 -4.30
CA ARG A 45 -31.19 19.16 -4.76
C ARG A 45 -30.19 18.65 -5.80
N ALA A 46 -29.52 17.53 -5.52
CA ALA A 46 -28.56 16.95 -6.46
C ALA A 46 -29.19 16.52 -7.80
N ARG A 47 -30.48 16.16 -7.79
CA ARG A 47 -31.28 15.89 -9.00
C ARG A 47 -31.77 17.14 -9.72
N GLY A 48 -31.57 18.33 -9.15
CA GLY A 48 -32.05 19.59 -9.71
C GLY A 48 -33.57 19.74 -9.67
N VAL A 49 -34.24 19.13 -8.69
CA VAL A 49 -35.70 19.28 -8.51
C VAL A 49 -36.02 20.76 -8.22
N ALA A 50 -36.94 21.34 -9.00
CA ALA A 50 -37.30 22.75 -8.88
C ALA A 50 -37.77 23.09 -7.45
N GLY A 51 -37.18 24.12 -6.83
CA GLY A 51 -37.47 24.55 -5.47
C GLY A 51 -36.68 23.83 -4.36
N ALA A 52 -35.97 22.73 -4.66
CA ALA A 52 -35.21 21.97 -3.65
C ALA A 52 -34.04 22.75 -3.03
N GLY A 53 -33.49 23.75 -3.72
CA GLY A 53 -32.42 24.62 -3.21
C GLY A 53 -32.89 25.64 -2.16
N ALA A 54 -34.20 25.90 -2.07
CA ALA A 54 -34.79 26.85 -1.11
C ALA A 54 -35.33 26.17 0.17
N VAL A 55 -35.25 24.83 0.24
CA VAL A 55 -35.72 24.04 1.38
C VAL A 55 -34.67 24.08 2.50
N ASP A 56 -35.04 24.61 3.66
CA ASP A 56 -34.24 24.54 4.89
C ASP A 56 -33.97 23.08 5.24
N ARG A 57 -32.68 22.73 5.35
CA ARG A 57 -32.23 21.36 5.63
C ARG A 57 -32.52 20.94 7.08
N GLY A 58 -32.82 21.91 7.95
CA GLY A 58 -33.02 21.66 9.38
C GLY A 58 -31.76 21.19 10.11
N LEU A 59 -30.57 21.34 9.51
CA LEU A 59 -29.29 20.96 10.15
C LEU A 59 -29.05 21.78 11.42
N ASP A 60 -29.41 23.06 11.40
CA ASP A 60 -29.27 23.98 12.56
C ASP A 60 -30.21 23.63 13.73
N ARG A 61 -31.19 22.75 13.49
CA ARG A 61 -32.17 22.31 14.49
C ARG A 61 -31.78 21.00 15.18
N LEU A 62 -30.70 20.37 14.76
CA LEU A 62 -30.20 19.16 15.40
C LEU A 62 -29.55 19.51 16.73
N THR A 63 -29.93 18.77 17.78
CA THR A 63 -29.13 18.73 19.01
C THR A 63 -27.78 18.06 18.75
N LEU A 64 -26.79 18.28 19.62
CA LEU A 64 -25.47 17.65 19.46
C LEU A 64 -25.55 16.11 19.42
N ASP A 65 -26.43 15.50 20.22
CA ASP A 65 -26.62 14.05 20.23
C ASP A 65 -27.20 13.56 18.89
N GLU A 66 -28.19 14.28 18.36
CA GLU A 66 -28.76 14.00 17.04
C GLU A 66 -27.75 14.22 15.91
N THR A 67 -26.86 15.22 16.02
CA THR A 67 -25.76 15.44 15.07
C THR A 67 -24.80 14.26 15.05
N LEU A 68 -24.45 13.69 16.21
CA LEU A 68 -23.58 12.51 16.31
C LEU A 68 -24.25 11.26 15.74
N ASP A 69 -25.53 11.03 16.06
CA ASP A 69 -26.30 9.92 15.50
C ASP A 69 -26.48 10.04 13.99
N PHE A 70 -26.78 11.25 13.51
CA PHE A 70 -26.89 11.56 12.09
C PHE A 70 -25.59 11.24 11.34
N THR A 71 -24.46 11.74 11.85
CA THR A 71 -23.15 11.55 11.24
C THR A 71 -22.77 10.07 11.21
N ARG A 72 -23.08 9.31 12.29
CA ARG A 72 -22.92 7.85 12.32
C ARG A 72 -23.78 7.15 11.29
N GLY A 73 -25.06 7.50 11.19
CA GLY A 73 -26.00 6.89 10.24
C GLY A 73 -25.57 7.09 8.80
N PHE A 74 -25.15 8.31 8.43
CA PHE A 74 -24.64 8.58 7.09
C PHE A 74 -23.33 7.85 6.80
N MET A 75 -22.41 7.80 7.76
CA MET A 75 -21.16 7.02 7.60
C MET A 75 -21.46 5.54 7.36
N LEU A 76 -22.36 4.93 8.15
CA LEU A 76 -22.74 3.52 8.00
C LEU A 76 -23.46 3.28 6.67
N PHE A 77 -24.34 4.19 6.26
CA PHE A 77 -24.96 4.13 4.94
C PHE A 77 -23.90 4.15 3.83
N SER A 78 -22.95 5.09 3.87
CA SER A 78 -21.86 5.16 2.90
C SER A 78 -21.00 3.89 2.90
N MET A 79 -20.74 3.30 4.07
CA MET A 79 -20.00 2.04 4.18
C MET A 79 -20.75 0.87 3.52
N LEU A 80 -22.05 0.74 3.76
CA LEU A 80 -22.88 -0.30 3.17
C LEU A 80 -23.10 -0.09 1.67
N ALA A 81 -23.27 1.17 1.24
CA ALA A 81 -23.34 1.52 -0.17
C ALA A 81 -22.03 1.17 -0.89
N ASN A 82 -20.88 1.49 -0.28
CA ASN A 82 -19.58 1.10 -0.82
C ASN A 82 -19.45 -0.43 -0.94
N LEU A 83 -19.88 -1.17 0.08
CA LEU A 83 -19.87 -2.64 0.05
C LEU A 83 -20.75 -3.20 -1.08
N ALA A 84 -21.95 -2.64 -1.28
CA ALA A 84 -22.84 -3.03 -2.37
C ALA A 84 -22.23 -2.76 -3.75
N GLU A 85 -21.58 -1.60 -3.92
CA GLU A 85 -20.85 -1.27 -5.14
C GLU A 85 -19.67 -2.23 -5.37
N ASP A 86 -18.84 -2.48 -4.35
CA ASP A 86 -17.66 -3.34 -4.45
C ASP A 86 -18.03 -4.77 -4.86
N ARG A 87 -19.20 -5.25 -4.42
CA ARG A 87 -19.74 -6.57 -4.75
C ARG A 87 -20.26 -6.71 -6.18
N GLN A 88 -20.71 -5.62 -6.80
CA GLN A 88 -21.15 -5.61 -8.21
C GLN A 88 -19.96 -5.58 -9.18
N GLY A 89 -18.74 -5.52 -8.64
CA GLY A 89 -17.51 -5.44 -9.39
C GLY A 89 -17.16 -3.99 -9.69
N VAL A 90 -15.99 -3.55 -9.20
CA VAL A 90 -15.16 -2.64 -10.00
C VAL A 90 -14.97 -3.40 -11.32
N GLU A 91 -15.30 -2.80 -12.47
CA GLU A 91 -15.08 -3.40 -13.80
C GLU A 91 -13.78 -4.21 -13.77
N THR A 92 -13.90 -5.54 -13.67
CA THR A 92 -12.74 -6.40 -13.72
C THR A 92 -12.26 -6.29 -15.14
N GLU A 93 -11.10 -5.65 -15.33
CA GLU A 93 -10.43 -5.61 -16.62
C GLU A 93 -10.27 -7.07 -17.06
N SER A 94 -11.09 -7.51 -18.02
CA SER A 94 -11.22 -8.93 -18.40
C SER A 94 -9.92 -9.54 -18.91
N ASP A 95 -8.94 -8.69 -19.21
CA ASP A 95 -7.62 -9.04 -19.72
C ASP A 95 -6.49 -8.89 -18.66
N ALA A 96 -6.82 -8.58 -17.40
CA ALA A 96 -5.84 -8.36 -16.32
C ALA A 96 -5.46 -9.67 -15.59
N ASP A 97 -5.18 -10.72 -16.36
CA ASP A 97 -4.72 -12.02 -15.85
C ASP A 97 -3.54 -12.59 -16.64
N ILE A 98 -2.83 -13.56 -16.07
CA ILE A 98 -1.62 -14.12 -16.69
C ILE A 98 -1.93 -14.84 -18.00
N ALA A 99 -3.04 -15.56 -18.11
CA ALA A 99 -3.39 -16.27 -19.34
C ALA A 99 -3.69 -15.28 -20.48
N SER A 100 -4.38 -14.19 -20.18
CA SER A 100 -4.67 -13.09 -21.10
C SER A 100 -3.41 -12.33 -21.52
N ALA A 101 -2.51 -12.04 -20.57
CA ALA A 101 -1.21 -11.46 -20.86
C ALA A 101 -0.36 -12.37 -21.78
N LEU A 102 -0.35 -13.68 -21.55
CA LEU A 102 0.35 -14.64 -22.41
C LEU A 102 -0.19 -14.63 -23.84
N ARG A 103 -1.52 -14.65 -24.03
CA ARG A 103 -2.13 -14.57 -25.38
C ARG A 103 -1.76 -13.27 -26.09
N ARG A 104 -1.73 -12.15 -25.36
CA ARG A 104 -1.32 -10.85 -25.91
C ARG A 104 0.15 -10.85 -26.34
N LEU A 105 1.05 -11.38 -25.51
CA LEU A 105 2.47 -11.51 -25.84
C LEU A 105 2.73 -12.46 -27.01
N GLU A 106 2.02 -13.58 -27.08
CA GLU A 106 2.07 -14.50 -28.22
C GLU A 106 1.66 -13.79 -29.53
N GLY A 107 0.64 -12.92 -29.48
CA GLY A 107 0.22 -12.08 -30.61
C GLY A 107 1.28 -11.07 -31.07
N GLU A 108 2.19 -10.67 -30.18
CA GLU A 108 3.35 -9.82 -30.48
C GLU A 108 4.61 -10.64 -30.84
N GLY A 109 4.49 -11.97 -30.99
CA GLY A 109 5.60 -12.87 -31.33
C GLY A 109 6.51 -13.26 -30.15
N ILE A 110 6.08 -13.03 -28.91
CA ILE A 110 6.85 -13.32 -27.69
C ILE A 110 6.35 -14.63 -27.08
N GLY A 111 7.18 -15.67 -27.14
CA GLY A 111 6.85 -17.00 -26.62
C GLY A 111 7.03 -17.17 -25.10
N ARG A 112 6.53 -18.29 -24.57
CA ARG A 112 6.61 -18.65 -23.14
C ARG A 112 8.05 -18.72 -22.61
N ASP A 113 9.03 -19.12 -23.43
CA ASP A 113 10.43 -19.21 -23.00
C ASP A 113 11.01 -17.84 -22.60
N ALA A 114 10.66 -16.78 -23.34
CA ALA A 114 11.05 -15.41 -23.00
C ALA A 114 10.38 -14.93 -21.70
N VAL A 115 9.13 -15.34 -21.48
CA VAL A 115 8.40 -15.06 -20.24
C VAL A 115 9.06 -15.76 -19.05
N MET A 116 9.41 -17.04 -19.18
CA MET A 116 10.09 -17.80 -18.13
C MET A 116 11.47 -17.21 -17.81
N ALA A 117 12.25 -16.84 -18.83
CA ALA A 117 13.55 -16.20 -18.65
C ALA A 117 13.45 -14.85 -17.91
N LEU A 118 12.40 -14.06 -18.16
CA LEU A 118 12.13 -12.85 -17.38
C LEU A 118 11.78 -13.20 -15.93
N LEU A 119 10.90 -14.19 -15.73
CA LEU A 119 10.42 -14.58 -14.40
C LEU A 119 11.54 -15.10 -13.48
N ASP A 120 12.57 -15.76 -14.03
CA ASP A 120 13.76 -16.24 -13.29
C ASP A 120 14.49 -15.13 -12.53
N GLN A 121 14.36 -13.89 -13.00
CA GLN A 121 14.96 -12.70 -12.40
C GLN A 121 13.91 -11.68 -11.96
N ALA A 122 12.63 -12.07 -11.87
CA ALA A 122 11.55 -11.16 -11.53
C ALA A 122 11.34 -11.00 -10.02
N LEU A 123 10.80 -9.84 -9.62
CA LEU A 123 10.26 -9.59 -8.30
C LEU A 123 9.03 -8.69 -8.43
N VAL A 124 7.87 -9.15 -7.97
CA VAL A 124 6.65 -8.35 -7.83
C VAL A 124 6.31 -8.32 -6.34
N ALA A 125 6.46 -7.17 -5.69
CA ALA A 125 6.24 -7.09 -4.25
C ALA A 125 5.19 -6.03 -3.86
N PRO A 126 3.96 -6.42 -3.47
CA PRO A 126 3.09 -5.57 -2.68
C PRO A 126 3.65 -5.44 -1.26
N VAL A 127 4.02 -4.22 -0.87
CA VAL A 127 4.60 -3.91 0.44
C VAL A 127 3.54 -3.26 1.33
N LEU A 128 3.01 -4.02 2.30
CA LEU A 128 1.95 -3.55 3.18
C LEU A 128 2.49 -2.48 4.13
N THR A 129 1.72 -1.40 4.31
CA THR A 129 2.08 -0.33 5.24
C THR A 129 1.03 -0.11 6.33
N ALA A 130 1.47 0.40 7.48
CA ALA A 130 0.59 0.70 8.60
C ALA A 130 -0.47 1.69 8.16
N HIS A 131 -1.67 1.53 8.70
CA HIS A 131 -2.86 2.19 8.21
C HIS A 131 -2.95 3.64 8.70
N PRO A 132 -2.52 4.65 7.91
CA PRO A 132 -2.28 6.00 8.44
C PRO A 132 -3.51 6.91 8.36
N THR A 133 -4.57 6.45 7.67
CA THR A 133 -5.78 7.20 7.28
C THR A 133 -7.09 6.48 7.60
N GLU A 134 -7.06 5.21 8.02
CA GLU A 134 -8.28 4.50 8.45
C GLU A 134 -8.53 4.76 9.90
N VAL A 135 -9.44 5.71 10.07
CA VAL A 135 -9.98 6.06 11.35
C VAL A 135 -10.90 4.91 11.86
N ARG A 136 -11.36 3.99 11.00
CA ARG A 136 -12.25 2.88 11.40
C ARG A 136 -11.49 1.78 12.16
N ARG A 137 -12.17 1.16 13.12
CA ARG A 137 -11.64 0.04 13.90
C ARG A 137 -11.73 -1.26 13.12
N LYS A 138 -10.82 -2.21 13.41
CA LYS A 138 -10.85 -3.57 12.85
C LYS A 138 -12.23 -4.23 12.98
N SER A 139 -12.89 -4.09 14.13
CA SER A 139 -14.25 -4.60 14.34
C SER A 139 -15.26 -4.10 13.29
N MET A 140 -15.16 -2.84 12.85
CA MET A 140 -16.03 -2.30 11.79
C MET A 140 -15.76 -3.00 10.44
N ILE A 141 -14.48 -3.28 10.15
CA ILE A 141 -14.06 -3.98 8.94
C ILE A 141 -14.54 -5.44 8.98
N ASP A 142 -14.37 -6.11 10.12
CA ASP A 142 -14.79 -7.50 10.31
C ASP A 142 -16.32 -7.65 10.12
N HIS A 143 -17.12 -6.76 10.71
CA HIS A 143 -18.57 -6.72 10.48
C HIS A 143 -18.93 -6.46 9.01
N LYS A 144 -18.24 -5.52 8.35
CA LYS A 144 -18.44 -5.25 6.91
C LYS A 144 -18.14 -6.50 6.06
N ASN A 145 -17.03 -7.18 6.34
CA ASN A 145 -16.63 -8.41 5.64
C ASN A 145 -17.64 -9.54 5.88
N ARG A 146 -18.15 -9.69 7.12
CA ARG A 146 -19.20 -10.66 7.42
C ARG A 146 -20.49 -10.36 6.65
N ILE A 147 -20.87 -9.09 6.51
CA ILE A 147 -22.00 -8.70 5.66
C ILE A 147 -21.73 -9.09 4.20
N ALA A 148 -20.52 -8.89 3.70
CA ALA A 148 -20.14 -9.29 2.35
C ALA A 148 -20.31 -10.81 2.11
N GLU A 149 -19.85 -11.64 3.05
CA GLU A 149 -19.99 -13.10 3.01
C GLU A 149 -21.46 -13.55 3.02
N LEU A 150 -22.27 -12.96 3.91
CA LEU A 150 -23.69 -13.26 4.02
C LEU A 150 -24.44 -12.84 2.76
N MET A 151 -24.08 -11.70 2.16
CA MET A 151 -24.64 -11.29 0.89
C MET A 151 -24.27 -12.26 -0.25
N LEU A 152 -23.07 -12.85 -0.27
CA LEU A 152 -22.70 -13.90 -1.24
C LEU A 152 -23.51 -15.21 -1.04
N LEU A 153 -23.91 -15.53 0.18
CA LEU A 153 -24.84 -16.64 0.44
C LEU A 153 -26.22 -16.30 -0.14
N ARG A 154 -26.69 -15.07 0.09
CA ARG A 154 -27.96 -14.57 -0.44
C ARG A 154 -27.99 -14.62 -1.98
N ASP A 155 -26.92 -14.17 -2.65
CA ASP A 155 -26.82 -14.21 -4.13
C ASP A 155 -26.92 -15.62 -4.69
N ARG A 156 -26.39 -16.61 -3.95
CA ARG A 156 -26.46 -18.04 -4.30
C ARG A 156 -27.81 -18.68 -3.97
N GLY A 157 -28.77 -17.91 -3.47
CA GLY A 157 -30.08 -18.41 -3.05
C GLY A 157 -30.03 -19.24 -1.76
N VAL A 158 -28.95 -19.16 -0.99
CA VAL A 158 -28.82 -19.85 0.29
C VAL A 158 -29.63 -19.09 1.34
N ALA A 159 -30.64 -19.75 1.93
CA ALA A 159 -31.53 -19.14 2.92
C ALA A 159 -30.97 -19.15 4.34
N GLU A 160 -30.17 -20.16 4.69
CA GLU A 160 -29.61 -20.40 6.03
C GLU A 160 -28.10 -20.64 5.96
N THR A 161 -27.37 -20.11 6.94
CA THR A 161 -25.93 -20.36 7.11
C THR A 161 -25.68 -21.79 7.59
N GLU A 162 -24.42 -22.26 7.52
CA GLU A 162 -24.03 -23.59 8.04
C GLU A 162 -24.36 -23.78 9.53
N ASP A 163 -24.39 -22.69 10.31
CA ASP A 163 -24.73 -22.68 11.74
C ASP A 163 -26.25 -22.58 12.01
N GLY A 164 -27.09 -22.53 10.96
CA GLY A 164 -28.57 -22.48 11.06
C GLY A 164 -29.19 -21.08 11.18
N ASP A 165 -28.40 -20.00 11.15
CA ASP A 165 -28.95 -18.63 11.09
C ASP A 165 -29.58 -18.33 9.73
N LYS A 166 -30.76 -17.70 9.69
CA LYS A 166 -31.31 -17.13 8.44
C LYS A 166 -30.42 -15.99 7.94
N VAL A 167 -30.06 -16.03 6.66
CA VAL A 167 -29.07 -15.12 6.06
C VAL A 167 -29.49 -13.64 6.19
N GLU A 168 -30.73 -13.29 5.88
CA GLU A 168 -31.17 -11.88 5.98
C GLU A 168 -31.21 -11.38 7.44
N GLU A 169 -31.60 -12.23 8.40
CA GLU A 169 -31.58 -11.90 9.82
C GLU A 169 -30.14 -11.74 10.32
N ALA A 170 -29.21 -12.57 9.85
CA ALA A 170 -27.79 -12.44 10.13
C ALA A 170 -27.20 -11.13 9.58
N ILE A 171 -27.59 -10.71 8.37
CA ILE A 171 -27.18 -9.41 7.80
C ILE A 171 -27.70 -8.26 8.66
N LEU A 172 -28.99 -8.28 9.01
CA LEU A 172 -29.60 -7.27 9.87
C LEU A 172 -28.87 -7.19 11.23
N ARG A 173 -28.51 -8.33 11.81
CA ARG A 173 -27.75 -8.42 13.07
C ARG A 173 -26.36 -7.78 12.94
N GLN A 174 -25.64 -8.03 11.84
CA GLN A 174 -24.34 -7.38 11.60
C GLN A 174 -24.46 -5.86 11.43
N ILE A 175 -25.53 -5.38 10.77
CA ILE A 175 -25.79 -3.93 10.65
C ILE A 175 -26.13 -3.32 12.02
N ALA A 176 -26.88 -4.03 12.87
CA ALA A 176 -27.14 -3.62 14.24
C ALA A 176 -25.85 -3.56 15.08
N LEU A 177 -24.96 -4.55 14.93
CA LEU A 177 -23.65 -4.54 15.56
C LEU A 177 -22.81 -3.35 15.08
N LEU A 178 -22.82 -3.02 13.79
CA LEU A 178 -22.15 -1.82 13.26
C LEU A 178 -22.69 -0.53 13.88
N TRP A 179 -24.01 -0.39 14.04
CA TRP A 179 -24.64 0.77 14.69
C TRP A 179 -24.20 0.95 16.15
N GLN A 180 -24.12 -0.15 16.89
CA GLN A 180 -23.72 -0.15 18.30
C GLN A 180 -22.20 -0.17 18.52
N THR A 181 -21.42 -0.38 17.46
CA THR A 181 -19.96 -0.42 17.55
C THR A 181 -19.38 0.99 17.48
N ARG A 182 -18.58 1.34 18.49
CA ARG A 182 -17.87 2.62 18.52
C ARG A 182 -16.96 2.76 17.29
N VAL A 183 -17.20 3.82 16.51
CA VAL A 183 -16.45 4.16 15.30
C VAL A 183 -15.05 4.69 15.62
N LEU A 184 -14.99 5.71 16.49
CA LEU A 184 -13.75 6.41 16.82
C LEU A 184 -12.91 5.65 17.84
N ARG A 185 -11.59 5.80 17.73
CA ARG A 185 -10.64 5.29 18.72
C ARG A 185 -10.46 6.29 19.85
N ARG A 186 -10.52 5.82 21.10
CA ARG A 186 -10.21 6.63 22.28
C ARG A 186 -8.71 6.68 22.59
N GLU A 187 -7.96 5.71 22.13
CA GLU A 187 -6.52 5.58 22.37
C GLU A 187 -5.78 5.48 21.04
N LYS A 188 -4.54 5.96 21.01
CA LYS A 188 -3.68 5.91 19.84
C LYS A 188 -3.25 4.45 19.64
N LEU A 189 -3.21 4.00 18.39
CA LEU A 189 -2.71 2.67 18.07
C LEU A 189 -1.23 2.56 18.42
N GLY A 190 -0.87 1.49 19.12
CA GLY A 190 0.52 1.09 19.26
C GLY A 190 1.02 0.42 17.98
N VAL A 191 2.34 0.35 17.80
CA VAL A 191 2.95 -0.39 16.68
C VAL A 191 2.54 -1.87 16.71
N ALA A 192 2.38 -2.46 17.89
CA ALA A 192 1.91 -3.84 18.05
C ALA A 192 0.51 -4.08 17.46
N ASP A 193 -0.42 -3.12 17.59
CA ASP A 193 -1.76 -3.24 17.00
C ASP A 193 -1.72 -3.17 15.47
N GLU A 194 -0.83 -2.33 14.92
CA GLU A 194 -0.59 -2.22 13.48
C GLU A 194 -0.02 -3.54 12.93
N VAL A 195 0.90 -4.18 13.67
CA VAL A 195 1.45 -5.51 13.35
C VAL A 195 0.35 -6.57 13.29
N GLU A 196 -0.48 -6.70 14.33
CA GLU A 196 -1.56 -7.70 14.36
C GLU A 196 -2.59 -7.51 13.24
N THR A 197 -2.87 -6.25 12.88
CA THR A 197 -3.76 -5.94 11.76
C THR A 197 -3.16 -6.43 10.44
N ALA A 198 -1.91 -6.11 10.16
CA ALA A 198 -1.24 -6.55 8.94
C ALA A 198 -1.10 -8.07 8.85
N LEU A 199 -0.77 -8.71 9.98
CA LEU A 199 -0.67 -10.15 10.08
C LEU A 199 -1.97 -10.86 9.75
N SER A 200 -3.13 -10.27 10.08
CA SER A 200 -4.40 -10.88 9.68
C SER A 200 -4.57 -10.96 8.16
N TYR A 201 -4.17 -9.94 7.40
CA TYR A 201 -4.18 -10.02 5.94
C TYR A 201 -3.15 -11.04 5.42
N LEU A 202 -1.92 -10.99 5.94
CA LEU A 202 -0.87 -11.90 5.49
C LEU A 202 -1.23 -13.37 5.77
N ARG A 203 -1.74 -13.66 6.97
CA ARG A 203 -2.10 -15.01 7.42
C ARG A 203 -3.39 -15.52 6.78
N ASP A 204 -4.46 -14.73 6.81
CA ASP A 204 -5.80 -15.23 6.46
C ASP A 204 -6.07 -15.15 4.95
N ILE A 205 -5.34 -14.29 4.24
CA ILE A 205 -5.52 -13.97 2.83
C ILE A 205 -4.30 -14.36 1.98
N PHE A 206 -3.11 -13.78 2.22
CA PHE A 206 -1.96 -14.02 1.33
C PHE A 206 -1.46 -15.47 1.38
N LEU A 207 -1.28 -16.05 2.57
CA LEU A 207 -0.83 -17.44 2.75
C LEU A 207 -1.64 -18.45 1.94
N PRO A 208 -2.99 -18.45 1.96
CA PRO A 208 -3.77 -19.36 1.12
C PRO A 208 -3.85 -18.95 -0.35
N VAL A 209 -3.85 -17.64 -0.67
CA VAL A 209 -4.09 -17.15 -2.04
C VAL A 209 -2.87 -17.32 -2.95
N LEU A 210 -1.66 -16.95 -2.49
CA LEU A 210 -0.48 -16.96 -3.35
C LEU A 210 -0.11 -18.36 -3.87
N PRO A 211 -0.05 -19.42 -3.04
CA PRO A 211 0.21 -20.77 -3.54
C PRO A 211 -0.83 -21.26 -4.56
N ALA A 212 -2.10 -20.87 -4.38
CA ALA A 212 -3.17 -21.21 -5.30
C ALA A 212 -3.12 -20.42 -6.62
N LEU A 213 -2.59 -19.20 -6.60
CA LEU A 213 -2.29 -18.41 -7.80
C LEU A 213 -1.11 -19.02 -8.57
N TYR A 214 -0.01 -19.34 -7.88
CA TYR A 214 1.13 -20.02 -8.49
C TYR A 214 0.76 -21.33 -9.17
N ALA A 215 -0.06 -22.16 -8.53
CA ALA A 215 -0.54 -23.40 -9.15
C ALA A 215 -1.33 -23.14 -10.45
N ARG A 216 -2.04 -22.01 -10.56
CA ARG A 216 -2.73 -21.59 -11.79
C ARG A 216 -1.76 -21.08 -12.84
N TRP A 217 -0.80 -20.26 -12.44
CA TRP A 217 0.21 -19.71 -13.35
C TRP A 217 1.12 -20.80 -13.89
N ASP A 218 1.52 -21.76 -13.08
CA ASP A 218 2.35 -22.89 -13.51
C ASP A 218 1.65 -23.68 -14.64
N ARG A 219 0.31 -23.83 -14.58
CA ARG A 219 -0.47 -24.43 -15.67
C ARG A 219 -0.54 -23.55 -16.92
N ALA A 220 -0.74 -22.24 -16.76
CA ALA A 220 -0.82 -21.31 -17.89
C ALA A 220 0.53 -21.15 -18.62
N LEU A 221 1.62 -21.17 -17.86
CA LEU A 221 3.00 -21.08 -18.35
C LEU A 221 3.52 -22.42 -18.90
N GLY A 222 2.86 -23.55 -18.58
CA GLY A 222 3.31 -24.88 -19.00
C GLY A 222 4.55 -25.37 -18.25
N GLY A 223 4.90 -24.74 -17.13
CA GLY A 223 6.10 -25.01 -16.35
C GLY A 223 6.05 -24.32 -14.99
N ARG A 224 6.88 -24.76 -14.04
CA ARG A 224 6.90 -24.21 -12.68
C ARG A 224 7.60 -22.85 -12.66
N ALA A 225 6.86 -21.77 -12.41
CA ALA A 225 7.43 -20.43 -12.27
C ALA A 225 8.26 -20.31 -10.97
N PRO A 226 9.32 -19.49 -10.96
CA PRO A 226 9.98 -19.08 -9.72
C PRO A 226 9.04 -18.26 -8.83
N SER A 227 9.30 -18.19 -7.53
CA SER A 227 8.51 -17.35 -6.60
C SER A 227 8.84 -15.86 -6.78
N PHE A 228 8.43 -15.28 -7.91
CA PHE A 228 8.62 -13.88 -8.27
C PHE A 228 7.68 -12.90 -7.51
N LEU A 229 6.45 -13.27 -7.18
CA LEU A 229 5.51 -12.47 -6.40
C LEU A 229 5.63 -12.82 -4.91
N ARG A 230 6.10 -11.85 -4.12
CA ARG A 230 6.32 -12.01 -2.67
C ARG A 230 5.77 -10.81 -1.89
N PRO A 231 5.08 -11.01 -0.75
CA PRO A 231 4.63 -9.89 0.07
C PRO A 231 5.79 -9.25 0.85
N GLY A 232 5.73 -7.93 1.01
CA GLY A 232 6.60 -7.17 1.92
C GLY A 232 5.80 -6.44 3.00
N SER A 233 6.47 -5.91 4.01
CA SER A 233 5.87 -5.10 5.07
C SER A 233 6.81 -3.99 5.53
N TRP A 234 6.26 -2.82 5.87
CA TRP A 234 6.96 -1.75 6.59
C TRP A 234 6.66 -1.73 8.10
N ILE A 235 5.71 -2.55 8.53
CA ILE A 235 5.09 -2.43 9.85
C ILE A 235 5.99 -3.08 10.88
N GLY A 236 6.55 -2.26 11.78
CA GLY A 236 7.61 -2.65 12.71
C GLY A 236 9.03 -2.39 12.20
N GLY A 237 9.20 -1.89 10.97
CA GLY A 237 10.52 -1.58 10.38
C GLY A 237 10.70 -0.13 9.90
N ASP A 238 9.62 0.55 9.54
CA ASP A 238 9.66 1.96 9.11
C ASP A 238 9.60 2.93 10.31
N ARG A 239 10.76 3.54 10.58
CA ARG A 239 11.05 4.46 11.69
C ARG A 239 11.06 5.92 11.27
N ASP A 240 10.91 6.25 9.99
CA ASP A 240 10.98 7.62 9.50
C ASP A 240 9.87 8.50 10.13
N GLY A 241 10.31 9.39 11.02
CA GLY A 241 9.44 10.25 11.83
C GLY A 241 8.51 9.46 12.76
N ASN A 242 8.90 8.26 13.21
CA ASN A 242 8.14 7.44 14.15
C ASN A 242 9.01 6.91 15.29
N PRO A 243 9.13 7.63 16.41
CA PRO A 243 9.98 7.20 17.53
C PRO A 243 9.48 5.92 18.23
N PHE A 244 8.22 5.51 17.98
CA PHE A 244 7.63 4.33 18.61
C PHE A 244 8.01 3.01 17.94
N VAL A 245 8.64 3.05 16.75
CA VAL A 245 9.15 1.84 16.10
C VAL A 245 10.55 1.58 16.63
N THR A 246 10.66 0.75 17.66
CA THR A 246 11.91 0.39 18.35
C THR A 246 12.44 -0.98 17.90
N ALA A 247 13.64 -1.35 18.38
CA ALA A 247 14.18 -2.70 18.22
C ALA A 247 13.19 -3.79 18.71
N ASP A 248 12.53 -3.56 19.84
CA ASP A 248 11.53 -4.49 20.39
C ASP A 248 10.33 -4.63 19.46
N SER A 249 9.86 -3.53 18.86
CA SER A 249 8.74 -3.57 17.93
C SER A 249 9.07 -4.35 16.64
N MET A 250 10.31 -4.26 16.15
CA MET A 250 10.80 -5.05 15.01
C MET A 250 10.86 -6.53 15.36
N GLN A 251 11.43 -6.87 16.53
CA GLN A 251 11.49 -8.25 17.00
C GLN A 251 10.08 -8.84 17.19
N PHE A 252 9.16 -8.07 17.75
CA PHE A 252 7.75 -8.45 17.90
C PHE A 252 7.10 -8.74 16.54
N ALA A 253 7.25 -7.84 15.56
CA ALA A 253 6.70 -8.02 14.22
C ALA A 253 7.17 -9.32 13.56
N LEU A 254 8.49 -9.57 13.59
CA LEU A 254 9.08 -10.78 13.01
C LEU A 254 8.70 -12.06 13.76
N ALA A 255 8.66 -12.03 15.09
CA ALA A 255 8.28 -13.19 15.89
C ALA A 255 6.83 -13.62 15.63
N ARG A 256 5.91 -12.64 15.55
CA ARG A 256 4.49 -12.89 15.25
C ARG A 256 4.27 -13.34 13.81
N ALA A 257 5.03 -12.81 12.87
CA ALA A 257 5.06 -13.27 11.48
C ALA A 257 5.52 -14.74 11.37
N ALA A 258 6.62 -15.09 12.05
CA ALA A 258 7.12 -16.47 12.11
C ALA A 258 6.11 -17.43 12.75
N GLU A 259 5.46 -17.04 13.84
CA GLU A 259 4.41 -17.83 14.49
C GLU A 259 3.23 -18.10 13.55
N ALA A 260 2.76 -17.08 12.83
CA ALA A 260 1.64 -17.22 11.89
C ALA A 260 1.95 -18.19 10.73
N VAL A 261 3.13 -18.07 10.12
CA VAL A 261 3.50 -18.94 8.97
C VAL A 261 3.81 -20.38 9.41
N LEU A 262 4.48 -20.57 10.55
CA LEU A 262 4.77 -21.91 11.07
C LEU A 262 3.50 -22.62 11.55
N GLY A 263 2.55 -21.89 12.14
CA GLY A 263 1.22 -22.42 12.46
C GLY A 263 0.50 -22.94 11.21
N TYR A 264 0.49 -22.16 10.12
CA TYR A 264 -0.08 -22.58 8.85
C TYR A 264 0.60 -23.84 8.29
N TYR A 265 1.93 -23.93 8.35
CA TYR A 265 2.66 -25.13 7.91
C TYR A 265 2.34 -26.35 8.78
N LEU A 266 2.23 -26.20 10.10
CA LEU A 266 1.85 -27.30 10.99
C LEU A 266 0.48 -27.85 10.63
N ASP A 267 -0.52 -26.97 10.42
CA ASP A 267 -1.86 -27.38 10.04
C ASP A 267 -1.88 -28.10 8.68
N ALA A 268 -1.12 -27.58 7.70
CA ALA A 268 -1.01 -28.19 6.38
C ALA A 268 -0.33 -29.57 6.41
N VAL A 269 0.79 -29.70 7.12
CA VAL A 269 1.51 -30.98 7.28
C VAL A 269 0.64 -31.99 8.01
N HIS A 270 -0.09 -31.57 9.05
CA HIS A 270 -1.00 -32.46 9.75
C HIS A 270 -2.13 -32.97 8.85
N ALA A 271 -2.75 -32.09 8.05
CA ALA A 271 -3.78 -32.48 7.10
C ALA A 271 -3.25 -33.46 6.04
N LEU A 272 -2.05 -33.23 5.53
CA LEU A 272 -1.38 -34.15 4.60
C LEU A 272 -1.16 -35.54 5.21
N GLY A 273 -0.85 -35.61 6.51
CA GLY A 273 -0.69 -36.89 7.21
C GLY A 273 -1.97 -37.72 7.27
N ALA A 274 -3.14 -37.07 7.30
CA ALA A 274 -4.42 -37.75 7.22
C ALA A 274 -4.71 -38.26 5.80
N GLU A 275 -4.36 -37.47 4.78
CA GLU A 275 -4.65 -37.73 3.37
C GLU A 275 -3.72 -38.78 2.73
N LEU A 276 -2.41 -38.76 3.02
CA LEU A 276 -1.39 -39.59 2.38
C LEU A 276 -1.20 -40.95 3.08
N SER A 277 -2.22 -41.81 3.02
CA SER A 277 -2.26 -43.16 3.61
C SER A 277 -1.75 -44.27 2.68
N ILE A 278 -0.72 -43.98 1.89
CA ILE A 278 -0.27 -44.86 0.81
C ILE A 278 0.54 -46.03 1.39
N SER A 279 0.11 -47.26 1.07
CA SER A 279 0.68 -48.50 1.60
C SER A 279 1.69 -49.15 0.66
N THR A 280 2.79 -49.66 1.22
CA THR A 280 3.80 -50.48 0.51
C THR A 280 3.24 -51.80 -0.03
N GLU A 281 2.04 -52.22 0.40
CA GLU A 281 1.36 -53.39 -0.18
C GLU A 281 0.84 -53.12 -1.60
N HIS A 282 0.64 -51.85 -1.96
CA HIS A 282 0.06 -51.45 -3.24
C HIS A 282 1.06 -50.77 -4.17
N VAL A 283 2.09 -50.11 -3.62
CA VAL A 283 3.05 -49.32 -4.39
C VAL A 283 4.48 -49.57 -3.95
N GLN A 284 5.40 -49.48 -4.92
CA GLN A 284 6.83 -49.51 -4.65
C GLN A 284 7.29 -48.12 -4.25
N VAL A 285 7.91 -48.03 -3.07
CA VAL A 285 8.33 -46.76 -2.50
C VAL A 285 9.84 -46.57 -2.67
N GLY A 286 10.24 -45.41 -3.18
CA GLY A 286 11.64 -45.08 -3.40
C GLY A 286 12.47 -44.96 -2.12
N GLU A 287 13.78 -45.21 -2.23
CA GLU A 287 14.73 -45.24 -1.11
C GLU A 287 14.75 -43.92 -0.31
N ALA A 288 14.62 -42.78 -0.99
CA ALA A 288 14.65 -41.47 -0.34
C ALA A 288 13.47 -41.28 0.63
N LEU A 289 12.26 -41.74 0.27
CA LEU A 289 11.10 -41.65 1.14
C LEU A 289 11.19 -42.65 2.31
N LEU A 290 11.70 -43.86 2.06
CA LEU A 290 11.93 -44.84 3.12
C LEU A 290 12.90 -44.29 4.18
N LYS A 291 13.97 -43.61 3.77
CA LYS A 291 14.89 -42.94 4.70
C LYS A 291 14.20 -41.88 5.55
N LEU A 292 13.30 -41.07 4.98
CA LEU A 292 12.51 -40.10 5.75
C LEU A 292 11.55 -40.79 6.72
N ALA A 293 10.93 -41.90 6.31
CA ALA A 293 10.03 -42.69 7.15
C ALA A 293 10.76 -43.39 8.30
N GLU A 294 12.01 -43.82 8.09
CA GLU A 294 12.87 -44.41 9.13
C GLU A 294 13.36 -43.35 10.11
N ALA A 295 13.80 -42.19 9.59
CA ALA A 295 14.25 -41.05 10.39
C ALA A 295 13.13 -40.42 11.24
N SER A 296 11.86 -40.74 10.97
CA SER A 296 10.75 -40.29 11.82
C SER A 296 10.70 -41.01 13.16
N HIS A 297 11.30 -42.20 13.31
CA HIS A 297 11.17 -43.02 14.52
C HIS A 297 9.70 -43.31 14.92
N ASP A 298 8.75 -43.25 13.98
CA ASP A 298 7.38 -43.72 14.22
C ASP A 298 7.34 -45.25 14.19
N GLU A 299 7.30 -45.85 15.39
CA GLU A 299 7.26 -47.31 15.61
C GLU A 299 5.84 -47.89 15.69
N ALA A 300 4.81 -47.09 15.39
CA ALA A 300 3.43 -47.58 15.47
C ALA A 300 3.19 -48.69 14.43
N ARG A 301 2.94 -49.92 14.93
CA ARG A 301 2.70 -51.10 14.10
C ARG A 301 1.59 -50.92 13.08
N SER A 302 0.57 -50.13 13.39
CA SER A 302 -0.57 -49.87 12.51
C SER A 302 -0.25 -48.98 11.29
N ARG A 303 0.96 -48.42 11.21
CA ARG A 303 1.43 -47.55 10.12
C ARG A 303 2.73 -48.06 9.50
N ALA A 304 3.16 -49.28 9.85
CA ALA A 304 4.46 -49.81 9.44
C ALA A 304 4.62 -49.87 7.92
N ASP A 305 3.52 -50.18 7.22
CA ASP A 305 3.38 -50.24 5.77
C ASP A 305 3.03 -48.89 5.12
N GLU A 306 2.88 -47.79 5.87
CA GLU A 306 2.51 -46.46 5.37
C GLU A 306 3.70 -45.45 5.45
N PRO A 307 4.73 -45.57 4.60
CA PRO A 307 5.95 -44.77 4.71
C PRO A 307 5.72 -43.26 4.49
N TYR A 308 4.77 -42.87 3.65
CA TYR A 308 4.40 -41.46 3.46
C TYR A 308 3.91 -40.82 4.76
N ARG A 309 2.98 -41.48 5.45
CA ARG A 309 2.45 -41.01 6.73
C ARG A 309 3.50 -40.97 7.83
N ARG A 310 4.37 -41.99 7.89
CA ARG A 310 5.53 -42.03 8.81
C ARG A 310 6.49 -40.87 8.55
N ALA A 311 6.85 -40.59 7.30
CA ALA A 311 7.70 -39.46 6.94
C ALA A 311 7.05 -38.13 7.35
N ILE A 312 5.75 -37.94 7.09
CA ILE A 312 5.00 -36.74 7.48
C ILE A 312 4.96 -36.55 9.00
N THR A 313 4.86 -37.63 9.78
CA THR A 313 4.95 -37.54 11.25
C THR A 313 6.31 -37.03 11.71
N GLY A 314 7.39 -37.48 11.07
CA GLY A 314 8.75 -36.96 11.29
C GLY A 314 8.86 -35.48 10.94
N ILE A 315 8.39 -35.10 9.75
CA ILE A 315 8.37 -33.71 9.27
C ILE A 315 7.58 -32.80 10.23
N TYR A 316 6.41 -33.25 10.68
CA TYR A 316 5.59 -32.52 11.65
C TYR A 316 6.34 -32.28 12.96
N ALA A 317 7.03 -33.30 13.48
CA ALA A 317 7.79 -33.19 14.72
C ALA A 317 8.96 -32.21 14.61
N ARG A 318 9.71 -32.27 13.51
CA ARG A 318 10.79 -31.30 13.22
C ARG A 318 10.25 -29.88 13.08
N LEU A 319 9.12 -29.72 12.40
CA LEU A 319 8.46 -28.42 12.24
C LEU A 319 7.93 -27.88 13.59
N ALA A 320 7.39 -28.74 14.45
CA ALA A 320 6.94 -28.39 15.78
C ALA A 320 8.10 -27.93 16.68
N ALA A 321 9.24 -28.63 16.62
CA ALA A 321 10.47 -28.19 17.30
C ALA A 321 10.97 -26.86 16.73
N THR A 322 10.87 -26.65 15.41
CA THR A 322 11.22 -25.39 14.73
C THR A 322 10.33 -24.24 15.22
N HIS A 323 9.02 -24.46 15.30
CA HIS A 323 8.07 -23.51 15.86
C HIS A 323 8.47 -23.11 17.28
N GLN A 324 8.74 -24.08 18.16
CA GLN A 324 9.15 -23.80 19.53
C GLN A 324 10.46 -23.01 19.61
N LYS A 325 11.48 -23.40 18.82
CA LYS A 325 12.76 -22.69 18.75
C LYS A 325 12.62 -21.24 18.29
N LEU A 326 11.83 -21.01 17.23
CA LEU A 326 11.73 -19.69 16.60
C LEU A 326 10.74 -18.75 17.29
N THR A 327 9.71 -19.28 17.95
CA THR A 327 8.67 -18.46 18.61
C THR A 327 8.78 -18.43 20.13
N GLY A 328 9.48 -19.40 20.73
CA GLY A 328 9.47 -19.61 22.19
C GLY A 328 8.16 -20.19 22.73
N LYS A 329 7.20 -20.53 21.87
CA LYS A 329 5.87 -21.03 22.25
C LYS A 329 5.70 -22.49 21.87
N ALA A 330 4.93 -23.22 22.67
CA ALA A 330 4.50 -24.57 22.31
C ALA A 330 3.70 -24.53 21.00
N PRO A 331 3.87 -25.54 20.12
CA PRO A 331 3.06 -25.65 18.90
C PRO A 331 1.57 -25.83 19.25
N PRO A 332 0.63 -25.37 18.41
CA PRO A 332 -0.81 -25.50 18.68
C PRO A 332 -1.26 -26.94 18.91
N ARG A 333 -0.64 -27.89 18.22
CA ARG A 333 -0.80 -29.34 18.44
C ARG A 333 0.58 -29.93 18.77
N PRO A 334 0.73 -30.66 19.89
CA PRO A 334 1.98 -31.34 20.22
C PRO A 334 2.36 -32.40 19.19
N ALA A 335 3.66 -32.57 18.95
CA ALA A 335 4.17 -33.68 18.16
C ALA A 335 4.06 -35.00 18.95
N ALA A 336 3.80 -36.11 18.24
CA ALA A 336 3.74 -37.44 18.84
C ALA A 336 5.14 -37.99 19.22
N ILE A 337 6.19 -37.40 18.64
CA ILE A 337 7.59 -37.82 18.75
C ILE A 337 8.47 -36.58 18.92
N ALA A 338 9.62 -36.73 19.54
CA ALA A 338 10.64 -35.68 19.62
C ALA A 338 11.50 -35.67 18.35
N ALA A 339 11.88 -34.49 17.88
CA ALA A 339 12.77 -34.32 16.74
C ALA A 339 13.54 -33.00 16.81
N GLU A 340 14.66 -32.93 16.09
CA GLU A 340 15.46 -31.71 15.98
C GLU A 340 14.82 -30.68 15.02
N PRO A 341 14.89 -29.38 15.33
CA PRO A 341 14.33 -28.33 14.49
C PRO A 341 15.06 -28.23 13.14
N TYR A 342 14.37 -27.76 12.11
CA TYR A 342 14.97 -27.41 10.83
C TYR A 342 15.97 -26.26 10.99
N ALA A 343 17.09 -26.36 10.29
CA ALA A 343 18.11 -25.31 10.25
C ALA A 343 17.63 -24.07 9.48
N ASN A 344 16.85 -24.27 8.42
CA ASN A 344 16.35 -23.22 7.52
C ASN A 344 15.11 -23.73 6.75
N PRO A 345 14.31 -22.85 6.11
CA PRO A 345 13.14 -23.26 5.33
C PRO A 345 13.47 -24.14 4.11
N GLY A 346 14.69 -24.07 3.57
CA GLY A 346 15.15 -24.92 2.46
C GLY A 346 15.16 -26.40 2.86
N ALA A 347 15.68 -26.73 4.04
CA ALA A 347 15.70 -28.10 4.56
C ALA A 347 14.29 -28.67 4.74
N PHE A 348 13.33 -27.85 5.20
CA PHE A 348 11.93 -28.27 5.28
C PHE A 348 11.33 -28.50 3.88
N ARG A 349 11.60 -27.60 2.94
CA ARG A 349 11.15 -27.71 1.55
C ARG A 349 11.71 -28.95 0.86
N GLU A 350 12.97 -29.30 1.09
CA GLU A 350 13.63 -30.48 0.51
C GLU A 350 12.93 -31.80 0.89
N GLU A 351 12.51 -31.95 2.15
CA GLU A 351 11.77 -33.14 2.59
C GLU A 351 10.37 -33.21 1.97
N LEU A 352 9.68 -32.08 1.86
CA LEU A 352 8.39 -32.01 1.15
C LEU A 352 8.52 -32.34 -0.34
N VAL A 353 9.60 -31.87 -0.99
CA VAL A 353 9.90 -32.17 -2.40
C VAL A 353 10.23 -33.66 -2.57
N THR A 354 10.90 -34.27 -1.59
CA THR A 354 11.18 -35.72 -1.61
C THR A 354 9.87 -36.51 -1.62
N ILE A 355 8.87 -36.11 -0.82
CA ILE A 355 7.53 -36.71 -0.87
C ILE A 355 6.88 -36.49 -2.25
N ALA A 356 6.98 -35.27 -2.80
CA ALA A 356 6.38 -34.95 -4.10
C ALA A 356 7.00 -35.77 -5.25
N HIS A 357 8.31 -35.98 -5.24
CA HIS A 357 8.98 -36.84 -6.23
C HIS A 357 8.55 -38.29 -6.08
N ALA A 358 8.48 -38.82 -4.85
CA ALA A 358 8.02 -40.19 -4.62
C ALA A 358 6.59 -40.43 -5.15
N LEU A 359 5.68 -39.47 -4.96
CA LEU A 359 4.32 -39.53 -5.52
C LEU A 359 4.29 -39.48 -7.07
N ALA A 360 5.29 -38.83 -7.70
CA ALA A 360 5.39 -38.73 -9.14
C ALA A 360 6.08 -39.95 -9.79
N ASP A 361 6.97 -40.63 -9.06
CA ASP A 361 7.68 -41.83 -9.52
C ASP A 361 6.73 -43.02 -9.77
N GLU A 362 5.54 -43.03 -9.16
CA GLU A 362 4.46 -44.00 -9.43
C GLU A 362 3.81 -43.80 -10.81
N GLY A 363 4.22 -42.78 -11.57
CA GLY A 363 3.83 -42.52 -12.97
C GLY A 363 3.00 -41.25 -13.15
N ASN A 364 2.43 -41.05 -14.34
CA ASN A 364 1.62 -39.86 -14.68
C ASN A 364 0.18 -39.89 -14.10
N GLY A 365 0.00 -40.55 -12.95
CA GLY A 365 -1.29 -40.66 -12.28
C GLY A 365 -1.71 -39.37 -11.56
N PRO A 366 -2.95 -39.29 -11.05
CA PRO A 366 -3.45 -38.10 -10.33
C PRO A 366 -2.61 -37.68 -9.12
N LEU A 367 -1.89 -38.62 -8.48
CA LEU A 367 -1.02 -38.36 -7.33
C LEU A 367 0.27 -37.61 -7.69
N ALA A 368 0.70 -37.66 -8.95
CA ALA A 368 1.83 -36.86 -9.45
C ALA A 368 1.49 -35.36 -9.54
N THR A 369 0.21 -34.98 -9.38
CA THR A 369 -0.20 -33.59 -9.36
C THR A 369 0.07 -32.95 -8.00
N GLY A 370 0.60 -31.73 -8.00
CA GLY A 370 1.05 -31.07 -6.77
C GLY A 370 -0.02 -30.91 -5.68
N GLY A 371 -1.32 -30.84 -6.00
CA GLY A 371 -2.38 -30.84 -4.98
C GLY A 371 -2.12 -29.88 -3.79
N ALA A 372 -2.38 -30.36 -2.57
CA ALA A 372 -2.09 -29.64 -1.32
C ALA A 372 -0.57 -29.56 -1.02
N LEU A 373 0.18 -30.63 -1.30
CA LEU A 373 1.63 -30.70 -1.06
C LEU A 373 2.42 -29.66 -1.86
N GLY A 374 2.16 -29.54 -3.15
CA GLY A 374 2.73 -28.54 -4.06
C GLY A 374 2.37 -27.11 -3.66
N ARG A 375 1.14 -26.88 -3.14
CA ARG A 375 0.80 -25.58 -2.54
C ARG A 375 1.60 -25.31 -1.27
N LEU A 376 1.83 -26.32 -0.42
CA LEU A 376 2.67 -26.18 0.76
C LEU A 376 4.14 -25.90 0.38
N ILE A 377 4.72 -26.65 -0.56
CA ILE A 377 6.07 -26.42 -1.07
C ILE A 377 6.18 -24.98 -1.59
N ARG A 378 5.21 -24.53 -2.40
CA ARG A 378 5.17 -23.15 -2.89
C ARG A 378 5.08 -22.14 -1.75
N ALA A 379 4.29 -22.41 -0.72
CA ALA A 379 4.19 -21.55 0.44
C ALA A 379 5.55 -21.43 1.17
N VAL A 380 6.31 -22.52 1.29
CA VAL A 380 7.67 -22.46 1.88
C VAL A 380 8.63 -21.64 1.01
N GLU A 381 8.57 -21.81 -0.32
CA GLU A 381 9.39 -21.04 -1.27
C GLU A 381 9.09 -19.54 -1.27
N THR A 382 7.82 -19.15 -1.07
CA THR A 382 7.38 -17.76 -1.12
C THR A 382 7.52 -17.04 0.23
N PHE A 383 7.17 -17.71 1.34
CA PHE A 383 7.04 -17.07 2.66
C PHE A 383 8.18 -17.43 3.64
N GLY A 384 8.91 -18.53 3.40
CA GLY A 384 9.96 -19.02 4.31
C GLY A 384 9.47 -19.16 5.76
N PHE A 385 10.35 -18.93 6.74
CA PHE A 385 9.98 -18.89 8.18
C PHE A 385 9.70 -17.47 8.70
N HIS A 386 9.54 -16.49 7.81
CA HIS A 386 9.41 -15.07 8.16
C HIS A 386 8.13 -14.42 7.62
N LEU A 387 7.30 -15.16 6.86
CA LEU A 387 6.04 -14.70 6.26
C LEU A 387 6.22 -13.63 5.17
N ALA A 388 6.66 -12.43 5.53
CA ALA A 388 6.89 -11.34 4.60
C ALA A 388 8.21 -10.65 4.91
N THR A 389 8.92 -10.18 3.89
CA THR A 389 10.13 -9.39 4.10
C THR A 389 9.78 -8.06 4.76
N LEU A 390 10.40 -7.78 5.90
CA LEU A 390 10.27 -6.52 6.62
C LEU A 390 11.34 -5.55 6.11
N ASP A 391 10.91 -4.38 5.63
CA ASP A 391 11.83 -3.32 5.24
C ASP A 391 12.18 -2.44 6.45
N MET A 392 13.44 -2.04 6.53
CA MET A 392 13.89 -0.95 7.39
C MET A 392 13.77 0.38 6.64
N ARG A 393 13.36 1.45 7.32
CA ARG A 393 13.34 2.80 6.75
C ARG A 393 13.67 3.85 7.80
N GLN A 394 14.56 4.79 7.47
CA GLN A 394 14.90 5.94 8.30
C GLN A 394 15.32 7.14 7.42
N ASN A 395 15.29 8.35 7.98
CA ASN A 395 15.72 9.59 7.32
C ASN A 395 17.25 9.75 7.30
N SER A 396 17.82 10.15 6.16
CA SER A 396 19.26 10.38 5.96
C SER A 396 19.89 11.29 7.02
N ALA A 397 19.20 12.37 7.42
CA ALA A 397 19.73 13.29 8.43
C ALA A 397 19.91 12.64 9.82
N VAL A 398 19.16 11.57 10.13
CA VAL A 398 19.40 10.77 11.35
C VAL A 398 20.69 9.98 11.19
N HIS A 399 20.91 9.36 10.03
CA HIS A 399 22.14 8.62 9.74
C HIS A 399 23.36 9.53 9.84
N GLU A 400 23.32 10.73 9.25
CA GLU A 400 24.40 11.72 9.31
C GLU A 400 24.79 12.06 10.76
N ARG A 401 23.80 12.36 11.61
CA ARG A 401 24.04 12.68 13.03
C ARG A 401 24.63 11.51 13.81
N VAL A 402 24.09 10.31 13.61
CA VAL A 402 24.56 9.09 14.29
C VAL A 402 25.98 8.76 13.84
N VAL A 403 26.26 8.78 12.54
CA VAL A 403 27.58 8.49 11.99
C VAL A 403 28.60 9.57 12.40
N ALA A 404 28.20 10.85 12.46
CA ALA A 404 29.04 11.91 13.00
C ALA A 404 29.47 11.62 14.45
N GLU A 405 28.53 11.21 15.30
CA GLU A 405 28.80 10.84 16.69
C GLU A 405 29.73 9.62 16.79
N LEU A 406 29.49 8.59 15.97
CA LEU A 406 30.35 7.39 15.92
C LEU A 406 31.77 7.71 15.46
N LEU A 407 31.94 8.53 14.41
CA LEU A 407 33.25 8.93 13.90
C LEU A 407 34.02 9.77 14.91
N LYS A 408 33.33 10.66 15.63
CA LYS A 408 33.92 11.44 16.72
C LYS A 408 34.36 10.55 17.88
N ALA A 409 33.48 9.68 18.36
CA ALA A 409 33.79 8.74 19.43
C ALA A 409 34.94 7.77 19.06
N GLY A 410 35.03 7.39 17.78
CA GLY A 410 36.11 6.58 17.23
C GLY A 410 37.42 7.32 16.96
N GLY A 411 37.47 8.64 17.20
CA GLY A 411 38.65 9.49 16.97
C GLY A 411 39.01 9.67 15.49
N VAL A 412 38.04 9.55 14.58
CA VAL A 412 38.25 9.63 13.13
C VAL A 412 38.08 11.06 12.60
N THR A 413 37.02 11.75 13.01
CA THR A 413 36.76 13.16 12.68
C THR A 413 35.89 13.82 13.74
N GLU A 414 36.20 15.07 14.09
CA GLU A 414 35.47 15.83 15.13
C GLU A 414 34.15 16.43 14.63
N ASP A 415 34.09 16.83 13.36
CA ASP A 415 32.94 17.53 12.77
C ASP A 415 32.66 17.02 11.35
N TYR A 416 32.11 15.82 11.27
CA TYR A 416 31.75 15.16 10.01
C TYR A 416 30.72 15.95 9.19
N ALA A 417 29.70 16.52 9.82
CA ALA A 417 28.58 17.19 9.15
C ALA A 417 29.01 18.47 8.41
N SER A 418 30.08 19.13 8.88
CA SER A 418 30.64 20.32 8.20
C SER A 418 31.41 20.01 6.92
N LEU A 419 31.77 18.74 6.68
CA LEU A 419 32.62 18.36 5.55
C LEU A 419 31.88 18.44 4.22
N PRO A 420 32.58 18.76 3.11
CA PRO A 420 32.03 18.61 1.77
C PRO A 420 31.84 17.13 1.42
N GLU A 421 30.92 16.85 0.50
CA GLU A 421 30.49 15.50 0.13
C GLU A 421 31.67 14.58 -0.24
N GLU A 422 32.63 15.07 -1.03
CA GLU A 422 33.77 14.27 -1.46
C GLU A 422 34.61 13.79 -0.27
N LYS A 423 34.72 14.62 0.78
CA LYS A 423 35.44 14.27 2.01
C LYS A 423 34.66 13.33 2.92
N ARG A 424 33.34 13.45 2.96
CA ARG A 424 32.47 12.47 3.63
C ARG A 424 32.64 11.10 2.99
N VAL A 425 32.48 11.02 1.67
CA VAL A 425 32.65 9.78 0.90
C VAL A 425 34.04 9.19 1.12
N GLU A 426 35.12 9.98 1.06
CA GLU A 426 36.49 9.51 1.32
C GLU A 426 36.62 8.84 2.70
N ILE A 427 36.12 9.49 3.76
CA ILE A 427 36.20 8.99 5.13
C ILE A 427 35.36 7.71 5.29
N LEU A 428 34.11 7.72 4.85
CA LEU A 428 33.21 6.57 4.98
C LEU A 428 33.77 5.35 4.26
N ARG A 429 34.29 5.51 3.05
CA ARG A 429 34.91 4.42 2.29
C ARG A 429 36.15 3.86 2.98
N ARG A 430 36.99 4.72 3.56
CA ARG A 430 38.14 4.28 4.37
C ARG A 430 37.70 3.47 5.58
N GLU A 431 36.68 3.92 6.30
CA GLU A 431 36.16 3.18 7.45
C GLU A 431 35.48 1.86 7.03
N LEU A 432 34.78 1.84 5.89
CA LEU A 432 34.19 0.61 5.33
C LEU A 432 35.23 -0.39 4.85
N ALA A 433 36.45 0.01 4.51
CA ALA A 433 37.53 -0.93 4.18
C ALA A 433 38.09 -1.66 5.42
N SER A 434 37.88 -1.11 6.62
CA SER A 434 38.36 -1.68 7.88
C SER A 434 37.32 -2.62 8.50
N ALA A 435 37.76 -3.77 9.05
CA ALA A 435 36.89 -4.66 9.84
C ALA A 435 36.60 -4.15 11.26
N ARG A 436 37.35 -3.15 11.74
CA ARG A 436 37.18 -2.59 13.09
C ARG A 436 35.87 -1.79 13.18
N PRO A 437 34.95 -2.10 14.12
CA PRO A 437 33.79 -1.25 14.39
C PRO A 437 34.19 0.13 14.93
N LEU A 438 33.38 1.15 14.67
CA LEU A 438 33.50 2.49 15.27
C LEU A 438 32.88 2.54 16.67
N THR A 439 31.91 1.66 16.95
CA THR A 439 31.28 1.58 18.26
C THR A 439 32.25 1.09 19.33
N SER A 440 32.21 1.73 20.49
CA SER A 440 32.95 1.34 21.68
C SER A 440 31.96 0.98 22.80
N PRO A 441 32.11 -0.17 23.46
CA PRO A 441 31.29 -0.51 24.63
C PRO A 441 31.59 0.38 25.85
N TYR A 442 32.63 1.22 25.77
CA TYR A 442 33.07 2.12 26.84
C TYR A 442 32.71 3.59 26.58
N ALA A 443 32.09 3.90 25.44
CA ALA A 443 31.61 5.24 25.12
C ALA A 443 30.14 5.40 25.52
N GLU A 444 29.77 6.60 25.97
CA GLU A 444 28.37 7.00 26.12
C GLU A 444 27.88 7.64 24.84
N TYR A 445 26.76 7.13 24.32
CA TYR A 445 26.12 7.64 23.11
C TYR A 445 24.80 8.33 23.45
N SER A 446 24.40 9.28 22.62
CA SER A 446 23.07 9.89 22.66
C SER A 446 21.95 8.84 22.55
N GLU A 447 20.76 9.17 23.04
CA GLU A 447 19.59 8.28 22.94
C GLU A 447 19.25 7.93 21.48
N GLU A 448 19.43 8.88 20.55
CA GLU A 448 19.22 8.67 19.11
C GLU A 448 20.21 7.62 18.57
N THR A 449 21.51 7.81 18.81
CA THR A 449 22.55 6.86 18.39
C THR A 449 22.38 5.49 19.04
N ALA A 450 22.09 5.41 20.33
CA ALA A 450 21.84 4.15 21.01
C ALA A 450 20.63 3.40 20.42
N SER A 451 19.55 4.13 20.08
CA SER A 451 18.36 3.57 19.45
C SER A 451 18.62 3.05 18.04
N GLU A 452 19.41 3.77 17.24
CA GLU A 452 19.77 3.35 15.87
C GLU A 452 20.78 2.18 15.88
N LEU A 453 21.71 2.12 16.83
CA LEU A 453 22.56 0.93 17.02
C LEU A 453 21.74 -0.28 17.46
N ALA A 454 20.75 -0.10 18.33
CA ALA A 454 19.87 -1.17 18.77
C ALA A 454 19.05 -1.76 17.59
N ILE A 455 18.56 -0.93 16.67
CA ILE A 455 17.76 -1.42 15.53
C ILE A 455 18.60 -2.26 14.56
N VAL A 456 19.83 -1.85 14.22
CA VAL A 456 20.69 -2.64 13.32
C VAL A 456 21.18 -3.94 13.97
N ARG A 457 21.41 -3.94 15.30
CA ARG A 457 21.70 -5.15 16.06
C ARG A 457 20.51 -6.11 16.09
N ALA A 458 19.28 -5.59 16.23
CA ALA A 458 18.07 -6.40 16.14
C ALA A 458 17.89 -7.02 14.74
N ALA A 459 18.23 -6.29 13.67
CA ALA A 459 18.22 -6.84 12.31
C ALA A 459 19.24 -7.98 12.14
N ALA A 460 20.45 -7.86 12.71
CA ALA A 460 21.45 -8.93 12.70
C ALA A 460 20.98 -10.17 13.47
N GLN A 461 20.36 -9.99 14.64
CA GLN A 461 19.73 -11.08 15.39
C GLN A 461 18.59 -11.75 14.61
N ALA A 462 17.79 -10.96 13.88
CA ALA A 462 16.75 -11.48 13.01
C ALA A 462 17.31 -12.32 11.86
N HIS A 463 18.40 -11.89 11.22
CA HIS A 463 19.09 -12.68 10.19
C HIS A 463 19.55 -14.04 10.73
N ALA A 464 20.13 -14.07 11.93
CA ALA A 464 20.57 -15.31 12.58
C ALA A 464 19.40 -16.24 12.95
N ARG A 465 18.24 -15.68 13.30
CA ARG A 465 17.07 -16.44 13.78
C ARG A 465 16.15 -16.91 12.65
N TYR A 466 15.79 -16.02 11.73
CA TYR A 466 14.77 -16.26 10.70
C TYR A 466 15.35 -16.40 9.29
N GLY A 467 16.66 -16.17 9.14
CA GLY A 467 17.37 -16.18 7.86
C GLY A 467 17.35 -14.80 7.17
N ARG A 468 18.30 -14.59 6.24
CA ARG A 468 18.57 -13.28 5.61
C ARG A 468 17.38 -12.67 4.86
N GLN A 469 16.42 -13.48 4.42
CA GLN A 469 15.25 -13.01 3.65
C GLN A 469 14.23 -12.23 4.50
N CYS A 470 14.31 -12.31 5.83
CA CYS A 470 13.39 -11.59 6.70
C CYS A 470 13.56 -10.07 6.62
N ILE A 471 14.78 -9.58 6.36
CA ILE A 471 15.10 -8.16 6.18
C ILE A 471 16.16 -8.07 5.09
N THR A 472 15.81 -7.54 3.91
CA THR A 472 16.75 -7.39 2.79
C THR A 472 16.95 -5.94 2.37
N HIS A 473 16.14 -5.01 2.88
CA HIS A 473 16.07 -3.63 2.43
C HIS A 473 16.21 -2.64 3.58
N TYR A 474 17.02 -1.61 3.37
CA TYR A 474 17.10 -0.40 4.20
C TYR A 474 16.90 0.82 3.31
N ILE A 475 15.73 1.43 3.42
CA ILE A 475 15.31 2.61 2.67
C ILE A 475 15.80 3.88 3.38
N VAL A 476 16.48 4.74 2.63
CA VAL A 476 17.04 6.02 3.09
C VAL A 476 16.14 7.15 2.60
N SER A 477 15.30 7.67 3.49
CA SER A 477 14.35 8.76 3.17
C SER A 477 15.09 10.09 3.07
N MET A 478 14.66 10.96 2.16
CA MET A 478 15.35 12.23 1.87
C MET A 478 16.81 12.01 1.47
N ALA A 479 17.09 11.02 0.61
CA ALA A 479 18.42 10.80 0.07
C ALA A 479 18.77 11.89 -0.95
N GLN A 480 19.89 12.57 -0.75
CA GLN A 480 20.37 13.70 -1.56
C GLN A 480 21.82 13.53 -2.02
N SER A 481 22.55 12.55 -1.48
CA SER A 481 23.98 12.37 -1.73
C SER A 481 24.42 10.90 -1.74
N VAL A 482 25.69 10.64 -2.05
CA VAL A 482 26.27 9.29 -1.98
C VAL A 482 26.61 8.94 -0.53
N SER A 483 27.01 9.92 0.28
CA SER A 483 27.29 9.71 1.70
C SER A 483 26.09 9.14 2.44
N ASP A 484 24.87 9.57 2.12
CA ASP A 484 23.64 9.07 2.76
C ASP A 484 23.51 7.54 2.69
N LEU A 485 23.96 6.92 1.59
CA LEU A 485 23.94 5.46 1.40
C LEU A 485 25.13 4.78 2.10
N LEU A 486 26.30 5.41 2.07
CA LEU A 486 27.50 4.91 2.74
C LEU A 486 27.37 4.95 4.27
N GLU A 487 26.66 5.93 4.82
CA GLU A 487 26.33 6.04 6.25
C GLU A 487 25.51 4.83 6.71
N VAL A 488 24.55 4.37 5.90
CA VAL A 488 23.84 3.11 6.18
C VAL A 488 24.78 1.92 6.15
N HIS A 489 25.72 1.84 5.19
CA HIS A 489 26.71 0.78 5.19
C HIS A 489 27.59 0.80 6.45
N ILE A 490 27.95 1.97 6.99
CA ILE A 490 28.64 2.09 8.29
C ILE A 490 27.78 1.49 9.40
N LEU A 491 26.51 1.89 9.50
CA LEU A 491 25.61 1.34 10.53
C LEU A 491 25.43 -0.18 10.41
N LEU A 492 25.33 -0.71 9.19
CA LEU A 492 25.26 -2.15 8.94
C LEU A 492 26.57 -2.87 9.36
N LYS A 493 27.73 -2.24 9.14
CA LYS A 493 29.03 -2.77 9.56
C LYS A 493 29.12 -2.92 11.07
N GLU A 494 28.59 -1.96 11.84
CA GLU A 494 28.55 -2.02 13.31
C GLU A 494 27.77 -3.23 13.87
N ALA A 495 26.90 -3.85 13.05
CA ALA A 495 26.14 -5.03 13.41
C ALA A 495 26.59 -6.32 12.68
N GLY A 496 27.65 -6.26 11.88
CA GLY A 496 28.13 -7.40 11.06
C GLY A 496 27.22 -7.73 9.86
N LEU A 497 26.35 -6.80 9.46
CA LEU A 497 25.50 -6.90 8.26
C LEU A 497 26.20 -6.37 7.01
N TYR A 498 27.27 -5.58 7.19
CA TYR A 498 28.26 -5.28 6.17
C TYR A 498 29.60 -5.93 6.56
N LEU A 499 30.20 -6.66 5.63
CA LEU A 499 31.48 -7.34 5.81
C LEU A 499 32.49 -6.77 4.82
N PRO A 500 33.60 -6.19 5.30
CA PRO A 500 34.66 -5.68 4.43
C PRO A 500 35.59 -6.81 3.95
N GLY A 501 36.45 -6.50 2.98
CA GLY A 501 37.47 -7.40 2.45
C GLY A 501 37.56 -7.30 0.93
N ASP A 502 38.32 -8.21 0.32
CA ASP A 502 38.49 -8.28 -1.14
C ASP A 502 37.17 -8.56 -1.86
N GLU A 503 36.27 -9.31 -1.21
CA GLU A 503 34.88 -9.51 -1.62
C GLU A 503 33.92 -8.89 -0.59
N PRO A 504 33.68 -7.57 -0.65
CA PRO A 504 32.81 -6.92 0.32
C PRO A 504 31.37 -7.42 0.17
N GLN A 505 30.64 -7.50 1.29
CA GLN A 505 29.26 -7.99 1.32
C GLN A 505 28.38 -7.05 2.13
N ALA A 506 27.20 -6.72 1.60
CA ALA A 506 26.13 -6.10 2.38
C ALA A 506 24.89 -7.01 2.35
N HIS A 507 24.51 -7.56 3.50
CA HIS A 507 23.37 -8.46 3.64
C HIS A 507 22.02 -7.74 3.63
N VAL A 508 22.03 -6.43 3.79
CA VAL A 508 20.87 -5.54 3.63
C VAL A 508 21.23 -4.49 2.58
N MET A 509 20.36 -4.29 1.60
CA MET A 509 20.57 -3.31 0.53
C MET A 509 20.23 -1.91 1.03
N ALA A 510 21.15 -0.95 0.90
CA ALA A 510 20.85 0.47 1.04
C ALA A 510 20.11 0.95 -0.23
N ILE A 511 18.95 1.59 -0.03
CA ILE A 511 18.02 1.98 -1.10
C ILE A 511 17.71 3.47 -0.95
N PRO A 512 18.16 4.34 -1.87
CA PRO A 512 17.81 5.75 -1.80
C PRO A 512 16.33 5.95 -2.11
N LEU A 513 15.67 6.81 -1.33
CA LEU A 513 14.33 7.31 -1.61
C LEU A 513 14.42 8.79 -1.98
N PHE A 514 14.24 9.06 -3.27
CA PHE A 514 14.20 10.41 -3.84
C PHE A 514 12.76 10.95 -3.74
N GLU A 515 12.55 11.97 -2.90
CA GLU A 515 11.21 12.45 -2.52
C GLU A 515 10.87 13.86 -3.05
N THR A 516 11.84 14.75 -3.29
CA THR A 516 11.59 16.09 -3.84
C THR A 516 11.83 16.15 -5.35
N ILE A 517 11.40 17.24 -6.00
CA ILE A 517 11.67 17.44 -7.43
C ILE A 517 13.18 17.51 -7.70
N GLY A 518 13.92 18.24 -6.86
CA GLY A 518 15.38 18.36 -6.99
C GLY A 518 16.09 17.02 -6.79
N ASP A 519 15.64 16.20 -5.83
CA ASP A 519 16.24 14.88 -5.61
C ASP A 519 16.00 13.94 -6.80
N LEU A 520 14.80 13.97 -7.41
CA LEU A 520 14.48 13.17 -8.60
C LEU A 520 15.32 13.58 -9.82
N GLU A 521 15.63 14.87 -9.97
CA GLU A 521 16.52 15.38 -11.01
C GLU A 521 17.99 14.98 -10.76
N GLY A 522 18.42 14.95 -9.49
CA GLY A 522 19.77 14.54 -9.08
C GLY A 522 20.00 13.02 -9.05
N ALA A 523 18.93 12.23 -9.01
CA ALA A 523 18.98 10.77 -8.85
C ALA A 523 19.94 10.04 -9.82
N PRO A 524 19.98 10.34 -11.14
CA PRO A 524 20.90 9.65 -12.05
C PRO A 524 22.37 9.89 -11.71
N ALA A 525 22.74 11.11 -11.33
CA ALA A 525 24.13 11.44 -10.98
C ALA A 525 24.56 10.76 -9.68
N ILE A 526 23.68 10.77 -8.66
CA ILE A 526 23.92 10.09 -7.38
C ILE A 526 24.08 8.59 -7.60
N MET A 527 23.20 7.98 -8.40
CA MET A 527 23.27 6.54 -8.68
C MET A 527 24.47 6.14 -9.53
N ASP A 528 24.90 6.97 -10.49
CA ASP A 528 26.12 6.70 -11.27
C ASP A 528 27.37 6.73 -10.38
N ALA A 529 27.45 7.71 -9.47
CA ALA A 529 28.53 7.80 -8.50
C ALA A 529 28.51 6.64 -7.50
N TRP A 530 27.33 6.27 -6.97
CA TRP A 530 27.16 5.14 -6.06
C TRP A 530 27.57 3.81 -6.70
N LEU A 531 27.02 3.49 -7.87
CA LEU A 531 27.34 2.25 -8.59
C LEU A 531 28.76 2.23 -9.16
N GLY A 532 29.39 3.40 -9.29
CA GLY A 532 30.79 3.54 -9.67
C GLY A 532 31.79 3.23 -8.55
N LEU A 533 31.36 3.13 -7.29
CA LEU A 533 32.24 2.75 -6.18
C LEU A 533 32.59 1.25 -6.28
N PRO A 534 33.88 0.84 -6.30
CA PRO A 534 34.29 -0.55 -6.48
C PRO A 534 33.63 -1.53 -5.50
N GLU A 535 33.56 -1.18 -4.22
CA GLU A 535 32.96 -2.02 -3.18
C GLU A 535 31.44 -2.18 -3.37
N VAL A 536 30.76 -1.13 -3.86
CA VAL A 536 29.32 -1.16 -4.16
C VAL A 536 29.07 -1.96 -5.44
N ALA A 537 29.86 -1.74 -6.48
CA ALA A 537 29.77 -2.47 -7.74
C ALA A 537 29.93 -3.98 -7.52
N ALA A 538 30.90 -4.41 -6.69
CA ALA A 538 31.10 -5.80 -6.33
C ALA A 538 29.88 -6.40 -5.60
N ILE A 539 29.34 -5.69 -4.60
CA ILE A 539 28.15 -6.09 -3.86
C ILE A 539 26.93 -6.20 -4.80
N ALA A 540 26.72 -5.20 -5.65
CA ALA A 540 25.59 -5.12 -6.54
C ALA A 540 25.65 -6.19 -7.66
N ALA A 541 26.84 -6.44 -8.23
CA ALA A 541 27.06 -7.47 -9.24
C ALA A 541 26.72 -8.87 -8.73
N LYS A 542 27.12 -9.21 -7.49
CA LYS A 542 26.77 -10.49 -6.85
C LYS A 542 25.26 -10.64 -6.63
N ARG A 543 24.54 -9.52 -6.47
CA ARG A 543 23.09 -9.48 -6.33
C ARG A 543 22.34 -9.44 -7.67
N GLY A 544 22.99 -8.95 -8.73
CA GLY A 544 22.45 -8.78 -10.08
C GLY A 544 21.49 -7.60 -10.26
N HIS A 545 21.18 -6.85 -9.20
CA HIS A 545 20.27 -5.71 -9.25
C HIS A 545 20.53 -4.71 -8.12
N GLN A 546 20.07 -3.47 -8.31
CA GLN A 546 20.01 -2.43 -7.29
C GLN A 546 18.61 -1.80 -7.32
N GLU A 547 18.11 -1.43 -6.13
CA GLU A 547 16.83 -0.77 -6.00
C GLU A 547 16.98 0.74 -5.78
N VAL A 548 16.05 1.50 -6.36
CA VAL A 548 15.80 2.91 -6.08
C VAL A 548 14.32 3.07 -5.73
N MET A 549 14.03 3.77 -4.65
CA MET A 549 12.66 4.11 -4.27
C MET A 549 12.31 5.53 -4.75
N ILE A 550 11.10 5.71 -5.27
CA ILE A 550 10.61 7.00 -5.75
C ILE A 550 9.36 7.45 -4.98
N GLY A 551 9.40 8.67 -4.45
CA GLY A 551 8.34 9.27 -3.63
C GLY A 551 7.38 10.14 -4.45
N TYR A 552 6.08 9.82 -4.43
CA TYR A 552 5.06 10.55 -5.19
C TYR A 552 4.40 11.67 -4.39
N SER A 553 4.02 11.37 -3.15
CA SER A 553 3.19 12.29 -2.36
C SER A 553 3.97 13.52 -1.90
N ASP A 554 5.24 13.35 -1.52
CA ASP A 554 6.12 14.43 -1.11
C ASP A 554 6.55 15.29 -2.31
N SER A 555 6.85 14.69 -3.47
CA SER A 555 7.14 15.44 -4.70
C SER A 555 5.93 16.22 -5.22
N ASN A 556 4.70 15.70 -5.04
CA ASN A 556 3.47 16.45 -5.32
C ASN A 556 3.29 17.63 -4.34
N LYS A 557 3.55 17.45 -3.04
CA LYS A 557 3.53 18.56 -2.06
C LYS A 557 4.58 19.63 -2.39
N ASP A 558 5.72 19.24 -2.96
CA ASP A 558 6.79 20.15 -3.36
C ASP A 558 6.44 20.92 -4.65
N GLY A 559 6.08 20.21 -5.72
CA GLY A 559 5.98 20.76 -7.08
C GLY A 559 4.60 20.74 -7.76
N GLY A 560 3.58 20.16 -7.12
CA GLY A 560 2.24 20.02 -7.68
C GLY A 560 2.06 18.76 -8.55
N TYR A 561 0.80 18.49 -8.92
CA TYR A 561 0.37 17.22 -9.50
C TYR A 561 1.05 16.85 -10.82
N LEU A 562 1.04 17.76 -11.81
CA LEU A 562 1.58 17.48 -13.14
C LEU A 562 3.11 17.37 -13.12
N THR A 563 3.76 18.32 -12.44
CA THR A 563 5.22 18.37 -12.32
C THR A 563 5.76 17.13 -11.63
N SER A 564 5.18 16.74 -10.49
CA SER A 564 5.60 15.52 -9.79
C SER A 564 5.44 14.28 -10.67
N THR A 565 4.29 14.11 -11.33
CA THR A 565 4.04 12.98 -12.25
C THR A 565 5.06 12.94 -13.39
N TRP A 566 5.36 14.10 -14.00
CA TRP A 566 6.33 14.19 -15.09
C TRP A 566 7.75 13.90 -14.61
N GLN A 567 8.18 14.49 -13.51
CA GLN A 567 9.53 14.32 -12.97
C GLN A 567 9.79 12.90 -12.50
N LEU A 568 8.79 12.21 -11.97
CA LEU A 568 8.88 10.79 -11.68
C LEU A 568 9.11 9.96 -12.94
N SER A 569 8.37 10.22 -14.01
CA SER A 569 8.57 9.54 -15.31
C SER A 569 9.95 9.84 -15.89
N ARG A 570 10.35 11.12 -15.88
CA ARG A 570 11.61 11.61 -16.43
C ARG A 570 12.82 11.07 -15.65
N GLY A 571 12.79 11.18 -14.32
CA GLY A 571 13.82 10.66 -13.43
C GLY A 571 13.97 9.13 -13.53
N SER A 572 12.85 8.40 -13.55
CA SER A 572 12.86 6.94 -13.75
C SER A 572 13.47 6.54 -15.10
N THR A 573 13.17 7.29 -16.17
CA THR A 573 13.74 7.06 -17.50
C THR A 573 15.25 7.39 -17.52
N ALA A 574 15.66 8.45 -16.82
CA ALA A 574 17.05 8.88 -16.76
C ALA A 574 17.95 7.92 -15.96
N LEU A 575 17.39 7.11 -15.05
CA LEU A 575 18.13 6.06 -14.34
C LEU A 575 18.52 4.89 -15.26
N LYS A 576 17.73 4.58 -16.29
CA LYS A 576 17.98 3.45 -17.19
C LYS A 576 19.42 3.36 -17.73
N PRO A 577 20.00 4.40 -18.37
CA PRO A 577 21.36 4.32 -18.88
C PRO A 577 22.42 4.12 -17.77
N VAL A 578 22.15 4.57 -16.55
CA VAL A 578 23.05 4.37 -15.39
C VAL A 578 23.13 2.88 -15.03
N PHE A 579 21.97 2.21 -14.96
CA PHE A 579 21.89 0.78 -14.68
C PHE A 579 22.42 -0.09 -15.83
N GLU A 580 22.17 0.31 -17.08
CA GLU A 580 22.74 -0.34 -18.27
C GLU A 580 24.28 -0.26 -18.27
N LYS A 581 24.85 0.91 -17.96
CA LYS A 581 26.31 1.10 -17.81
C LYS A 581 26.89 0.21 -16.72
N ALA A 582 26.16 0.01 -15.61
CA ALA A 582 26.58 -0.85 -14.50
C ALA A 582 26.36 -2.35 -14.75
N GLY A 583 25.61 -2.74 -15.79
CA GLY A 583 25.24 -4.14 -16.05
C GLY A 583 24.32 -4.74 -14.99
N LEU A 584 23.46 -3.92 -14.37
CA LEU A 584 22.59 -4.32 -13.27
C LEU A 584 21.11 -4.22 -13.67
N GLY A 585 20.29 -5.16 -13.16
CA GLY A 585 18.84 -5.02 -13.21
C GLY A 585 18.38 -3.81 -12.40
N MET A 586 17.55 -2.97 -12.99
CA MET A 586 16.92 -1.84 -12.28
C MET A 586 15.65 -2.33 -11.58
N GLN A 587 15.52 -2.02 -10.29
CA GLN A 587 14.31 -2.28 -9.51
C GLN A 587 13.78 -0.96 -8.97
N LEU A 588 12.58 -0.57 -9.37
CA LEU A 588 11.92 0.60 -8.82
C LEU A 588 10.95 0.21 -7.71
N PHE A 589 11.08 0.86 -6.57
CA PHE A 589 10.11 0.79 -5.48
C PHE A 589 9.24 2.03 -5.48
N HIS A 590 7.97 1.83 -5.82
CA HIS A 590 6.98 2.89 -5.93
C HIS A 590 6.40 3.22 -4.54
N GLY A 591 6.67 4.44 -4.06
CA GLY A 591 6.17 4.97 -2.79
C GLY A 591 4.67 5.31 -2.78
N ARG A 592 4.20 5.81 -1.64
CA ARG A 592 2.80 6.21 -1.42
C ARG A 592 2.38 7.33 -2.37
N GLY A 593 1.16 7.21 -2.93
CA GLY A 593 0.55 8.28 -3.70
C GLY A 593 0.86 8.30 -5.20
N GLY A 594 1.38 7.21 -5.78
CA GLY A 594 1.42 7.08 -7.23
C GLY A 594 0.09 6.63 -7.81
N ALA A 595 -0.11 6.79 -9.13
CA ALA A 595 -1.23 6.19 -9.85
C ALA A 595 -1.36 4.67 -9.57
N VAL A 596 -0.23 4.00 -9.31
CA VAL A 596 -0.13 2.57 -8.95
C VAL A 596 -0.63 2.27 -7.53
N GLY A 597 -0.51 3.23 -6.61
CA GLY A 597 -0.77 3.05 -5.17
C GLY A 597 -2.09 3.64 -4.65
N ARG A 598 -2.72 4.60 -5.36
CA ARG A 598 -3.86 5.40 -4.87
C ARG A 598 -5.24 4.77 -5.07
N GLY A 599 -5.35 3.56 -5.63
CA GLY A 599 -6.61 2.81 -5.68
C GLY A 599 -7.77 3.51 -6.40
N GLY A 600 -7.49 4.59 -7.13
CA GLY A 600 -8.44 5.34 -7.95
C GLY A 600 -8.59 4.81 -9.36
N GLY A 601 -7.61 4.05 -9.81
CA GLY A 601 -7.59 3.33 -11.08
C GLY A 601 -7.01 1.94 -10.90
N SER A 602 -7.04 1.15 -11.97
CA SER A 602 -6.53 -0.22 -11.98
C SER A 602 -5.02 -0.24 -11.73
N SER A 603 -4.56 -1.06 -10.77
CA SER A 603 -3.12 -1.35 -10.57
C SER A 603 -2.47 -1.82 -11.87
N PHE A 604 -3.23 -2.52 -12.71
CA PHE A 604 -2.78 -3.02 -14.01
C PHE A 604 -2.46 -1.87 -14.97
N ALA A 605 -3.39 -0.96 -15.19
CA ALA A 605 -3.20 0.21 -16.05
C ALA A 605 -2.03 1.09 -15.59
N ALA A 606 -1.88 1.27 -14.26
CA ALA A 606 -0.82 2.10 -13.71
C ALA A 606 0.58 1.49 -13.86
N ILE A 607 0.71 0.17 -13.78
CA ILE A 607 1.98 -0.55 -14.06
C ILE A 607 2.29 -0.51 -15.56
N LEU A 608 1.30 -0.68 -16.43
CA LEU A 608 1.47 -0.56 -17.88
C LEU A 608 1.89 0.84 -18.32
N ALA A 609 1.47 1.87 -17.59
CA ALA A 609 1.83 3.26 -17.88
C ALA A 609 3.26 3.64 -17.43
N GLN A 610 4.01 2.73 -16.79
CA GLN A 610 5.39 3.01 -16.43
C GLN A 610 6.27 3.17 -17.68
N PRO A 611 7.31 4.03 -17.64
CA PRO A 611 8.18 4.24 -18.79
C PRO A 611 8.82 2.94 -19.27
N LYS A 612 9.02 2.80 -20.59
CA LYS A 612 9.52 1.55 -21.17
C LYS A 612 10.91 1.22 -20.62
N GLY A 613 11.07 0.00 -20.12
CA GLY A 613 12.33 -0.50 -19.59
C GLY A 613 12.60 -0.12 -18.13
N THR A 614 11.64 0.43 -17.40
CA THR A 614 11.81 0.67 -15.95
C THR A 614 11.29 -0.46 -15.06
N VAL A 615 10.41 -1.31 -15.58
CA VAL A 615 9.83 -2.43 -14.84
C VAL A 615 10.75 -3.66 -14.88
N GLN A 616 11.17 -4.12 -16.06
CA GLN A 616 12.12 -5.23 -16.24
C GLN A 616 11.82 -6.48 -15.37
N GLY A 617 10.55 -6.83 -15.17
CA GLY A 617 10.12 -7.93 -14.31
C GLY A 617 10.24 -7.65 -12.79
N ARG A 618 10.77 -6.49 -12.40
CA ARG A 618 11.12 -6.12 -11.02
C ARG A 618 10.42 -4.83 -10.59
N ILE A 619 9.31 -4.97 -9.87
CA ILE A 619 8.53 -3.86 -9.34
C ILE A 619 8.13 -4.11 -7.89
N ARG A 620 8.30 -3.09 -7.05
CA ARG A 620 7.75 -3.09 -5.69
C ARG A 620 6.79 -1.93 -5.55
N VAL A 621 5.68 -2.15 -4.88
CA VAL A 621 4.60 -1.16 -4.75
C VAL A 621 4.20 -1.05 -3.30
N THR A 622 4.19 0.18 -2.80
CA THR A 622 3.68 0.46 -1.46
C THR A 622 2.16 0.32 -1.47
N GLU A 623 1.63 -0.68 -0.76
CA GLU A 623 0.21 -0.83 -0.56
C GLU A 623 -0.22 0.02 0.64
N GLN A 624 -0.92 1.11 0.34
CA GLN A 624 -1.39 2.06 1.34
C GLN A 624 -2.49 1.43 2.18
N GLY A 625 -2.45 1.66 3.49
CA GLY A 625 -3.44 1.14 4.42
C GLY A 625 -4.87 1.27 3.92
N GLU A 626 -5.26 2.46 3.46
CA GLU A 626 -6.62 2.82 3.02
C GLU A 626 -7.18 1.92 1.93
N ILE A 627 -6.30 1.29 1.18
CA ILE A 627 -6.65 0.47 0.04
C ILE A 627 -6.42 -1.01 0.34
N ILE A 628 -5.65 -1.38 1.38
CA ILE A 628 -5.44 -2.78 1.78
C ILE A 628 -6.78 -3.49 1.99
N ALA A 629 -7.74 -2.84 2.66
CA ALA A 629 -9.06 -3.43 2.87
C ALA A 629 -9.87 -3.60 1.57
N ALA A 630 -9.65 -2.77 0.56
CA ALA A 630 -10.32 -2.89 -0.74
C ALA A 630 -9.64 -3.97 -1.61
N LYS A 631 -8.33 -3.89 -1.77
CA LYS A 631 -7.52 -4.82 -2.59
C LYS A 631 -7.38 -6.21 -1.97
N TYR A 632 -7.33 -6.32 -0.65
CA TYR A 632 -7.01 -7.56 0.07
C TYR A 632 -8.00 -7.88 1.20
N GLY A 633 -9.18 -7.23 1.21
CA GLY A 633 -10.22 -7.49 2.21
C GLY A 633 -10.80 -8.90 2.16
N THR A 634 -10.81 -9.53 0.98
CA THR A 634 -11.24 -10.91 0.78
C THR A 634 -10.21 -11.67 -0.06
N ARG A 635 -10.28 -13.01 -0.02
CA ARG A 635 -9.41 -13.86 -0.86
C ARG A 635 -9.65 -13.66 -2.35
N GLU A 636 -10.87 -13.32 -2.73
CA GLU A 636 -11.24 -13.07 -4.13
C GLU A 636 -10.66 -11.74 -4.62
N SER A 637 -10.85 -10.64 -3.87
CA SER A 637 -10.28 -9.34 -4.27
C SER A 637 -8.75 -9.39 -4.29
N ALA A 638 -8.14 -10.05 -3.29
CA ALA A 638 -6.70 -10.26 -3.24
C ALA A 638 -6.20 -11.02 -4.48
N ARG A 639 -6.89 -12.09 -4.88
CA ARG A 639 -6.54 -12.86 -6.06
C ARG A 639 -6.53 -11.98 -7.31
N THR A 640 -7.62 -11.27 -7.56
CA THR A 640 -7.77 -10.40 -8.74
C THR A 640 -6.68 -9.34 -8.77
N ASN A 641 -6.40 -8.67 -7.65
CA ASN A 641 -5.39 -7.61 -7.62
C ASN A 641 -3.96 -8.15 -7.77
N LEU A 642 -3.62 -9.29 -7.15
CA LEU A 642 -2.29 -9.90 -7.29
C LEU A 642 -2.05 -10.41 -8.73
N GLU A 643 -3.09 -10.96 -9.36
CA GLU A 643 -3.07 -11.40 -10.75
C GLU A 643 -2.94 -10.23 -11.74
N ALA A 644 -3.63 -9.12 -11.48
CA ALA A 644 -3.47 -7.86 -12.20
C ALA A 644 -2.05 -7.29 -12.09
N MET A 645 -1.45 -7.28 -10.90
CA MET A 645 -0.07 -6.82 -10.71
C MET A 645 0.93 -7.69 -11.47
N ALA A 646 0.78 -9.02 -11.40
CA ALA A 646 1.68 -9.96 -12.08
C ALA A 646 1.59 -9.84 -13.61
N SER A 647 0.37 -9.83 -14.16
CA SER A 647 0.13 -9.72 -15.60
C SER A 647 0.59 -8.37 -16.18
N ALA A 648 0.32 -7.26 -15.49
CA ALA A 648 0.80 -5.95 -15.91
C ALA A 648 2.33 -5.85 -15.91
N THR A 649 2.99 -6.48 -14.93
CA THR A 649 4.46 -6.52 -14.87
C THR A 649 5.05 -7.24 -16.08
N LEU A 650 4.46 -8.38 -16.49
CA LEU A 650 4.88 -9.12 -17.68
C LEU A 650 4.72 -8.25 -18.94
N LEU A 651 3.55 -7.66 -19.12
CA LEU A 651 3.24 -6.84 -20.29
C LEU A 651 4.14 -5.59 -20.36
N ALA A 652 4.28 -4.83 -19.27
CA ALA A 652 5.14 -3.64 -19.23
C ALA A 652 6.61 -3.98 -19.58
N SER A 653 7.06 -5.17 -19.17
CA SER A 653 8.42 -5.63 -19.43
C SER A 653 8.62 -6.08 -20.87
N LEU A 654 7.70 -6.88 -21.42
CA LEU A 654 7.91 -7.60 -22.68
C LEU A 654 7.23 -6.95 -23.89
N GLU A 655 6.12 -6.24 -23.72
CA GLU A 655 5.36 -5.71 -24.86
C GLU A 655 6.17 -4.65 -25.65
N PRO A 656 6.21 -4.71 -26.99
CA PRO A 656 6.90 -3.71 -27.79
C PRO A 656 6.40 -2.28 -27.55
N GLU A 657 7.30 -1.30 -27.69
CA GLU A 657 6.92 0.10 -27.59
C GLU A 657 6.08 0.52 -28.80
N LYS A 658 4.83 0.92 -28.55
CA LYS A 658 3.88 1.31 -29.61
C LYS A 658 4.05 2.77 -30.06
N LEU A 659 4.60 3.63 -29.20
CA LEU A 659 4.79 5.05 -29.50
C LEU A 659 6.09 5.23 -30.29
N GLY A 660 6.01 5.88 -31.46
CA GLY A 660 7.20 6.20 -32.25
C GLY A 660 8.14 7.15 -31.51
N LYS A 661 9.46 6.97 -31.66
CA LYS A 661 10.49 7.78 -31.00
C LYS A 661 10.35 9.29 -31.25
N ALA A 662 9.93 9.68 -32.45
CA ALA A 662 9.71 11.09 -32.81
C ALA A 662 8.57 11.70 -31.99
N ASP A 663 7.45 10.99 -31.85
CA ASP A 663 6.32 11.43 -31.04
C ASP A 663 6.66 11.43 -29.55
N ALA A 664 7.36 10.40 -29.06
CA ALA A 664 7.85 10.37 -27.68
C ALA A 664 8.70 11.60 -27.34
N THR A 665 9.61 12.00 -28.26
CA THR A 665 10.45 13.20 -28.09
C THR A 665 9.62 14.48 -28.10
N ARG A 666 8.70 14.61 -29.05
CA ARG A 666 7.83 15.78 -29.19
C ARG A 666 6.89 15.94 -27.97
N PHE A 667 6.33 14.84 -27.49
CA PHE A 667 5.44 14.82 -26.34
C PHE A 667 6.18 15.10 -25.04
N ALA A 668 7.42 14.58 -24.88
CA ALA A 668 8.28 14.91 -23.75
C ALA A 668 8.59 16.41 -23.69
N ALA A 669 8.97 17.02 -24.82
CA ALA A 669 9.24 18.46 -24.88
C ALA A 669 8.02 19.33 -24.55
N ALA A 670 6.81 18.90 -24.95
CA ALA A 670 5.57 19.54 -24.55
C ALA A 670 5.32 19.41 -23.04
N MET A 671 5.58 18.24 -22.47
CA MET A 671 5.45 17.99 -21.03
C MET A 671 6.45 18.79 -20.19
N ASP A 672 7.68 19.00 -20.66
CA ASP A 672 8.64 19.89 -19.98
C ASP A 672 8.06 21.32 -19.83
N GLN A 673 7.51 21.88 -20.91
CA GLN A 673 6.89 23.22 -20.86
C GLN A 673 5.66 23.28 -19.95
N LEU A 674 4.79 22.27 -20.02
CA LEU A 674 3.60 22.17 -19.18
C LEU A 674 3.98 22.04 -17.70
N SER A 675 4.96 21.18 -17.41
CA SER A 675 5.50 20.96 -16.07
C SER A 675 6.08 22.24 -15.48
N ASP A 676 6.93 22.96 -16.21
CA ASP A 676 7.55 24.21 -15.73
C ASP A 676 6.52 25.31 -15.46
N SER A 677 5.46 25.38 -16.27
CA SER A 677 4.36 26.32 -16.07
C SER A 677 3.52 25.92 -14.84
N ALA A 678 3.17 24.64 -14.71
CA ALA A 678 2.40 24.13 -13.58
C ALA A 678 3.15 24.27 -12.25
N PHE A 679 4.45 23.99 -12.24
CA PHE A 679 5.33 24.14 -11.07
C PHE A 679 5.33 25.59 -10.57
N ARG A 680 5.57 26.57 -11.46
CA ARG A 680 5.55 27.99 -11.10
C ARG A 680 4.18 28.43 -10.58
N ALA A 681 3.10 27.99 -11.21
CA ALA A 681 1.75 28.31 -10.74
C ALA A 681 1.48 27.74 -9.34
N TYR A 682 1.88 26.48 -9.10
CA TYR A 682 1.71 25.80 -7.82
C TYR A 682 2.54 26.45 -6.71
N ARG A 683 3.85 26.61 -6.92
CA ARG A 683 4.77 27.27 -5.97
C ARG A 683 4.33 28.71 -5.69
N GLY A 684 3.90 29.41 -6.73
CA GLY A 684 3.35 30.77 -6.66
C GLY A 684 2.14 30.90 -5.73
N LEU A 685 1.27 29.89 -5.66
CA LEU A 685 0.16 29.88 -4.70
C LEU A 685 0.60 29.39 -3.32
N VAL A 686 1.24 28.23 -3.24
CA VAL A 686 1.42 27.50 -1.98
C VAL A 686 2.56 28.07 -1.12
N TYR A 687 3.67 28.46 -1.74
CA TYR A 687 4.90 28.84 -1.04
C TYR A 687 5.18 30.34 -1.11
N GLU A 688 4.79 31.00 -2.19
CA GLU A 688 5.13 32.41 -2.44
C GLU A 688 4.01 33.38 -2.07
N THR A 689 2.76 32.91 -1.92
CA THR A 689 1.63 33.78 -1.53
C THR A 689 1.62 34.02 -0.04
N GLN A 690 1.77 35.28 0.36
CA GLN A 690 1.65 35.69 1.75
C GLN A 690 0.27 35.32 2.32
N GLY A 691 0.24 34.77 3.53
CA GLY A 691 -0.99 34.38 4.23
C GLY A 691 -1.60 33.05 3.76
N PHE A 692 -1.01 32.35 2.78
CA PHE A 692 -1.48 31.01 2.37
C PHE A 692 -1.53 30.00 3.51
N ARG A 693 -0.54 30.01 4.40
CA ARG A 693 -0.50 29.13 5.59
C ARG A 693 -1.70 29.38 6.52
N THR A 694 -2.04 30.64 6.75
CA THR A 694 -3.21 31.04 7.56
C THR A 694 -4.50 30.59 6.89
N PHE A 695 -4.65 30.86 5.59
CA PHE A 695 -5.79 30.41 4.80
C PHE A 695 -5.96 28.90 4.88
N PHE A 696 -4.89 28.14 4.64
CA PHE A 696 -4.90 26.68 4.68
C PHE A 696 -5.39 26.15 6.04
N ARG A 697 -4.87 26.69 7.14
CA ARG A 697 -5.24 26.24 8.49
C ARG A 697 -6.67 26.60 8.88
N GLN A 698 -7.15 27.77 8.49
CA GLN A 698 -8.51 28.19 8.81
C GLN A 698 -9.55 27.58 7.85
N ALA A 699 -9.24 27.41 6.57
CA ALA A 699 -10.17 26.86 5.59
C ALA A 699 -10.29 25.33 5.64
N THR A 700 -9.40 24.62 6.35
CA THR A 700 -9.40 23.15 6.41
C THR A 700 -9.42 22.64 7.86
N PRO A 701 -9.82 21.38 8.11
CA PRO A 701 -9.80 20.80 9.45
C PRO A 701 -8.41 20.24 9.85
N ILE A 702 -7.31 20.86 9.40
CA ILE A 702 -5.96 20.31 9.60
C ILE A 702 -5.56 20.24 11.07
N ALA A 703 -5.96 21.23 11.88
CA ALA A 703 -5.69 21.24 13.31
C ALA A 703 -6.43 20.09 14.02
N GLU A 704 -7.66 19.84 13.60
CA GLU A 704 -8.55 18.84 14.17
C GLU A 704 -8.18 17.41 13.70
N ILE A 705 -7.63 17.26 12.49
CA ILE A 705 -7.08 15.98 11.99
C ILE A 705 -5.96 15.46 12.91
N ALA A 706 -5.14 16.34 13.52
CA ALA A 706 -4.13 15.91 14.48
C ALA A 706 -4.73 15.29 15.76
N GLY A 707 -5.98 15.61 16.07
CA GLY A 707 -6.75 14.98 17.16
C GLY A 707 -7.24 13.56 16.84
N LEU A 708 -7.22 13.14 15.56
CA LEU A 708 -7.56 11.77 15.19
C LEU A 708 -6.45 10.80 15.63
N LYS A 709 -6.84 9.81 16.41
CA LYS A 709 -5.97 8.73 16.90
C LYS A 709 -5.80 7.63 15.84
N ILE A 710 -5.36 7.99 14.63
CA ILE A 710 -5.40 7.14 13.43
C ILE A 710 -4.32 6.05 13.43
N GLY A 711 -3.08 6.40 13.79
CA GLY A 711 -1.95 5.47 13.76
C GLY A 711 -0.88 5.83 14.79
N SER A 712 0.17 5.01 14.86
CA SER A 712 1.27 5.19 15.81
C SER A 712 2.08 6.47 15.56
N ARG A 713 2.06 7.01 14.34
CA ARG A 713 2.89 8.15 13.90
C ARG A 713 2.33 9.52 14.28
N PRO A 714 3.17 10.53 14.59
CA PRO A 714 2.78 11.94 14.64
C PRO A 714 2.44 12.54 13.25
N ALA A 715 1.62 13.60 13.24
CA ALA A 715 1.15 14.26 12.02
C ALA A 715 2.20 15.19 11.35
N SER A 716 3.16 15.70 12.13
CA SER A 716 4.27 16.56 11.65
C SER A 716 5.62 15.99 12.06
N ARG A 717 6.67 16.26 11.27
CA ARG A 717 8.06 15.90 11.60
C ARG A 717 8.65 16.79 12.69
N LYS A 718 8.23 18.06 12.75
CA LYS A 718 8.67 19.07 13.72
C LYS A 718 7.47 19.85 14.27
N GLN A 719 7.60 20.44 15.46
CA GLN A 719 6.61 21.41 15.95
C GLN A 719 6.81 22.74 15.22
N SER A 720 6.22 22.84 14.03
CA SER A 720 6.37 23.97 13.11
C SER A 720 5.10 24.17 12.28
N ASP A 721 4.91 25.41 11.84
CA ASP A 721 3.78 25.81 11.00
C ASP A 721 4.12 25.84 9.50
N ALA A 722 5.32 25.40 9.14
CA ALA A 722 5.78 25.29 7.77
C ALA A 722 5.09 24.12 7.02
N ILE A 723 4.77 24.33 5.74
CA ILE A 723 4.16 23.29 4.88
C ILE A 723 5.19 22.19 4.58
N GLU A 724 6.47 22.58 4.55
CA GLU A 724 7.63 21.74 4.36
C GLU A 724 7.72 20.66 5.45
N ASP A 725 7.40 21.01 6.70
CA ASP A 725 7.41 20.10 7.85
C ASP A 725 6.15 19.22 7.94
N LEU A 726 5.07 19.62 7.26
CA LEU A 726 3.83 18.84 7.17
C LEU A 726 4.03 17.60 6.30
N ARG A 727 3.57 16.44 6.76
CA ARG A 727 3.62 15.21 5.97
C ARG A 727 2.59 15.24 4.84
N ALA A 728 2.85 14.51 3.76
CA ALA A 728 1.98 14.53 2.59
C ALA A 728 0.56 13.99 2.84
N ILE A 729 0.37 13.06 3.78
CA ILE A 729 -0.97 12.52 4.12
C ILE A 729 -1.88 13.60 4.72
N PRO A 730 -1.51 14.28 5.84
CA PRO A 730 -2.30 15.40 6.35
C PRO A 730 -2.58 16.47 5.30
N TRP A 731 -1.59 16.80 4.46
CA TRP A 731 -1.73 17.78 3.38
C TRP A 731 -2.87 17.42 2.40
N VAL A 732 -2.83 16.23 1.81
CA VAL A 732 -3.89 15.78 0.88
C VAL A 732 -5.23 15.64 1.59
N PHE A 733 -5.22 15.07 2.79
CA PHE A 733 -6.43 14.75 3.53
C PHE A 733 -7.21 16.01 3.94
N SER A 734 -6.54 17.07 4.40
CA SER A 734 -7.19 18.34 4.76
C SER A 734 -7.89 19.00 3.57
N TRP A 735 -7.29 18.98 2.38
CA TRP A 735 -7.91 19.55 1.18
C TRP A 735 -9.07 18.70 0.65
N ALA A 736 -9.01 17.38 0.86
CA ALA A 736 -10.09 16.48 0.51
C ALA A 736 -11.33 16.71 1.39
N GLN A 737 -11.15 16.92 2.70
CA GLN A 737 -12.24 17.26 3.62
C GLN A 737 -12.94 18.55 3.20
N ALA A 738 -12.18 19.59 2.87
CA ALA A 738 -12.69 20.89 2.41
C ALA A 738 -13.24 20.87 0.96
N ARG A 739 -13.24 19.71 0.28
CA ARG A 739 -13.72 19.51 -1.11
C ARG A 739 -12.99 20.34 -2.17
N ILE A 740 -11.84 20.90 -1.83
CA ILE A 740 -10.97 21.64 -2.77
C ILE A 740 -10.10 20.67 -3.55
N MET A 741 -9.57 19.63 -2.90
CA MET A 741 -8.68 18.63 -3.52
C MET A 741 -7.45 19.25 -4.20
N LEU A 742 -6.95 20.39 -3.69
CA LEU A 742 -5.91 21.22 -4.30
C LEU A 742 -4.70 20.43 -4.86
N PRO A 743 -4.15 19.43 -4.14
CA PRO A 743 -2.95 18.71 -4.59
C PRO A 743 -3.18 17.80 -5.80
N GLY A 744 -4.42 17.57 -6.24
CA GLY A 744 -4.71 16.69 -7.36
C GLY A 744 -4.88 17.41 -8.71
N TRP A 745 -4.84 18.75 -8.76
CA TRP A 745 -5.12 19.48 -9.99
C TRP A 745 -4.53 20.90 -10.09
N TYR A 746 -4.17 21.57 -8.98
CA TYR A 746 -3.76 22.97 -9.04
C TYR A 746 -2.47 23.16 -9.84
N GLY A 747 -2.44 24.18 -10.70
CA GLY A 747 -1.35 24.49 -11.63
C GLY A 747 -1.55 23.91 -13.03
N VAL A 748 -2.32 22.83 -13.18
CA VAL A 748 -2.51 22.16 -14.48
C VAL A 748 -3.34 23.02 -15.42
N GLY A 749 -4.45 23.61 -14.95
CA GLY A 749 -5.27 24.50 -15.76
C GLY A 749 -4.51 25.71 -16.30
N GLN A 750 -3.66 26.33 -15.46
CA GLN A 750 -2.80 27.44 -15.87
C GLN A 750 -1.80 27.00 -16.94
N ALA A 751 -1.16 25.84 -16.78
CA ALA A 751 -0.23 25.29 -17.76
C ALA A 751 -0.92 24.96 -19.09
N MET A 752 -2.06 24.28 -19.03
CA MET A 752 -2.84 23.92 -20.22
C MET A 752 -3.38 25.14 -20.93
N GLU A 753 -3.84 26.18 -20.22
CA GLU A 753 -4.30 27.45 -20.80
C GLU A 753 -3.16 28.18 -21.52
N ALA A 754 -1.98 28.28 -20.89
CA ALA A 754 -0.80 28.95 -21.44
C ALA A 754 -0.16 28.20 -22.62
N PHE A 755 -0.35 26.88 -22.74
CA PHE A 755 0.25 26.08 -23.80
C PHE A 755 -0.41 26.33 -25.16
N ALA A 756 0.32 26.84 -26.15
CA ALA A 756 -0.28 27.32 -27.40
C ALA A 756 -0.93 26.21 -28.24
N ASP A 757 -0.28 25.05 -28.38
CA ASP A 757 -0.74 23.98 -29.26
C ASP A 757 -1.76 23.05 -28.57
N LYS A 758 -3.03 23.45 -28.58
CA LYS A 758 -4.14 22.60 -28.07
C LYS A 758 -4.34 21.34 -28.90
N GLY A 759 -3.88 21.31 -30.15
CA GLY A 759 -3.94 20.14 -31.03
C GLY A 759 -3.04 19.03 -30.50
N LEU A 760 -1.81 19.39 -30.12
CA LEU A 760 -0.85 18.50 -29.50
C LEU A 760 -1.34 17.92 -28.16
N LEU A 761 -1.99 18.72 -27.32
CA LEU A 761 -2.58 18.20 -26.06
C LEU A 761 -3.62 17.10 -26.33
N ARG A 762 -4.43 17.25 -27.38
CA ARG A 762 -5.44 16.25 -27.78
C ARG A 762 -4.78 14.98 -28.32
N GLU A 763 -3.72 15.16 -29.10
CA GLU A 763 -2.94 14.06 -29.64
C GLU A 763 -2.28 13.26 -28.51
N MET A 764 -1.58 13.93 -27.58
CA MET A 764 -1.00 13.32 -26.38
C MET A 764 -2.06 12.57 -25.55
N ALA A 765 -3.24 13.17 -25.36
CA ALA A 765 -4.31 12.54 -24.57
C ALA A 765 -4.88 11.27 -25.22
N THR A 766 -4.67 11.08 -26.52
CA THR A 766 -5.16 9.92 -27.28
C THR A 766 -4.05 8.89 -27.51
N ALA A 767 -2.85 9.34 -27.84
CA ALA A 767 -1.75 8.49 -28.29
C ALA A 767 -0.73 8.16 -27.20
N TRP A 768 -0.68 8.91 -26.10
CA TRP A 768 0.33 8.73 -25.06
C TRP A 768 -0.27 8.25 -23.72
N PRO A 769 -0.05 6.98 -23.33
CA PRO A 769 -0.63 6.40 -22.12
C PRO A 769 -0.32 7.17 -20.84
N LEU A 770 0.89 7.74 -20.71
CA LEU A 770 1.28 8.53 -19.55
C LEU A 770 0.37 9.76 -19.37
N PHE A 771 0.19 10.53 -20.44
CA PHE A 771 -0.61 11.76 -20.38
C PHE A 771 -2.10 11.44 -20.23
N ALA A 772 -2.59 10.41 -20.94
CA ALA A 772 -3.97 9.93 -20.80
C ALA A 772 -4.30 9.52 -19.36
N SER A 773 -3.42 8.71 -18.73
CA SER A 773 -3.58 8.29 -17.32
C SER A 773 -3.50 9.48 -16.36
N THR A 774 -2.58 10.43 -16.60
CA THR A 774 -2.45 11.65 -15.80
C THR A 774 -3.74 12.47 -15.81
N LEU A 775 -4.35 12.65 -16.99
CA LEU A 775 -5.62 13.36 -17.13
C LEU A 775 -6.80 12.59 -16.51
N ALA A 776 -6.89 11.27 -16.70
CA ALA A 776 -7.96 10.46 -16.14
C ALA A 776 -7.98 10.49 -14.60
N ASN A 777 -6.80 10.41 -13.98
CA ASN A 777 -6.65 10.54 -12.53
C ASN A 777 -7.07 11.93 -12.04
N MET A 778 -6.65 13.00 -12.72
CA MET A 778 -7.07 14.36 -12.41
C MET A 778 -8.59 14.54 -12.58
N GLU A 779 -9.17 13.96 -13.63
CA GLU A 779 -10.61 14.00 -13.89
C GLU A 779 -11.42 13.43 -12.72
N GLN A 780 -10.97 12.29 -12.17
CA GLN A 780 -11.61 11.68 -11.01
C GLN A 780 -11.55 12.59 -9.77
N VAL A 781 -10.43 13.30 -9.58
CA VAL A 781 -10.29 14.26 -8.47
C VAL A 781 -11.24 15.45 -8.66
N LEU A 782 -11.28 16.02 -9.87
CA LEU A 782 -12.20 17.12 -10.21
C LEU A 782 -13.66 16.71 -10.00
N ALA A 783 -14.04 15.50 -10.39
CA ALA A 783 -15.40 14.98 -10.21
C ALA A 783 -15.81 14.83 -8.74
N LYS A 784 -14.85 14.77 -7.80
CA LYS A 784 -15.08 14.67 -6.35
C LYS A 784 -14.94 16.02 -5.64
N SER A 785 -14.35 17.02 -6.28
CA SER A 785 -14.28 18.38 -5.76
C SER A 785 -15.63 19.10 -5.86
N ASP A 786 -15.86 20.07 -4.99
CA ASP A 786 -17.10 20.85 -4.96
C ASP A 786 -16.78 22.27 -4.51
N MET A 787 -16.79 23.22 -5.46
CA MET A 787 -16.44 24.61 -5.20
C MET A 787 -17.52 25.37 -4.41
N GLU A 788 -18.78 24.90 -4.40
CA GLU A 788 -19.83 25.49 -3.56
C GLU A 788 -19.58 25.13 -2.10
N ILE A 789 -19.33 23.85 -1.81
CA ILE A 789 -18.96 23.40 -0.46
C ILE A 789 -17.63 24.04 -0.03
N ALA A 790 -16.64 24.10 -0.92
CA ALA A 790 -15.35 24.72 -0.62
C ALA A 790 -15.49 26.20 -0.24
N ALA A 791 -16.44 26.93 -0.82
CA ALA A 791 -16.71 28.32 -0.45
C ALA A 791 -17.23 28.44 1.00
N HIS A 792 -18.02 27.47 1.47
CA HIS A 792 -18.46 27.42 2.86
C HIS A 792 -17.32 27.13 3.85
N TYR A 793 -16.34 26.30 3.47
CA TYR A 793 -15.12 26.10 4.25
C TYR A 793 -14.22 27.36 4.24
N ALA A 794 -14.05 28.00 3.08
CA ALA A 794 -13.29 29.23 2.96
C ALA A 794 -13.89 30.37 3.82
N ALA A 795 -15.21 30.37 4.06
CA ALA A 795 -15.86 31.32 4.95
C ALA A 795 -15.47 31.17 6.45
N LEU A 796 -14.72 30.11 6.82
CA LEU A 796 -14.10 29.98 8.15
C LEU A 796 -12.86 30.85 8.32
N VAL A 797 -12.31 31.40 7.22
CA VAL A 797 -11.15 32.29 7.26
C VAL A 797 -11.59 33.66 7.78
N GLU A 798 -10.93 34.13 8.82
CA GLU A 798 -11.31 35.36 9.55
C GLU A 798 -11.07 36.62 8.71
N ASP A 799 -9.94 36.68 8.01
CA ASP A 799 -9.60 37.77 7.10
C ASP A 799 -10.31 37.59 5.75
N ALA A 800 -11.34 38.38 5.52
CA ALA A 800 -12.13 38.35 4.28
C ALA A 800 -11.31 38.72 3.03
N GLY A 801 -10.35 39.65 3.14
CA GLY A 801 -9.49 40.04 2.02
C GLY A 801 -8.54 38.92 1.63
N LEU A 802 -7.91 38.28 2.63
CA LEU A 802 -7.08 37.10 2.45
C LEU A 802 -7.88 35.94 1.84
N ARG A 803 -9.07 35.68 2.37
CA ARG A 803 -10.00 34.66 1.88
C ARG A 803 -10.32 34.86 0.41
N ASP A 804 -10.79 36.05 0.03
CA ASP A 804 -11.27 36.32 -1.32
C ASP A 804 -10.13 36.28 -2.34
N ALA A 805 -8.94 36.77 -1.97
CA ALA A 805 -7.76 36.72 -2.82
C ALA A 805 -7.28 35.29 -3.10
N ILE A 806 -7.16 34.44 -2.07
CA ILE A 806 -6.65 33.08 -2.22
C ILE A 806 -7.71 32.15 -2.80
N PHE A 807 -8.92 32.16 -2.25
CA PHE A 807 -10.00 31.29 -2.73
C PHE A 807 -10.44 31.66 -4.16
N GLY A 808 -10.41 32.95 -4.51
CA GLY A 808 -10.65 33.41 -5.88
C GLY A 808 -9.69 32.77 -6.88
N ARG A 809 -8.37 32.77 -6.57
CA ARG A 809 -7.34 32.11 -7.39
C ARG A 809 -7.52 30.59 -7.46
N ILE A 810 -7.92 29.95 -6.38
CA ILE A 810 -8.23 28.51 -6.35
C ILE A 810 -9.40 28.22 -7.29
N ARG A 811 -10.53 28.94 -7.15
CA ARG A 811 -11.72 28.75 -7.97
C ARG A 811 -11.46 28.99 -9.46
N GLU A 812 -10.72 30.04 -9.81
CA GLU A 812 -10.32 30.30 -11.20
C GLU A 812 -9.44 29.17 -11.75
N GLY A 813 -8.45 28.73 -10.96
CA GLY A 813 -7.59 27.61 -11.34
C GLY A 813 -8.38 26.32 -11.57
N TRP A 814 -9.40 26.07 -10.75
CA TRP A 814 -10.26 24.89 -10.88
C TRP A 814 -11.01 24.92 -12.22
N GLN A 815 -11.62 26.07 -12.56
CA GLN A 815 -12.35 26.24 -13.81
C GLN A 815 -11.45 26.05 -15.03
N LYS A 816 -10.26 26.65 -15.02
CA LYS A 816 -9.25 26.48 -16.09
C LYS A 816 -8.85 25.01 -16.25
N THR A 817 -8.71 24.29 -15.14
CA THR A 817 -8.32 22.88 -15.15
C THR A 817 -9.45 22.00 -15.71
N HIS A 818 -10.69 22.26 -15.28
CA HIS A 818 -11.89 21.62 -15.82
C HIS A 818 -12.01 21.80 -17.33
N ASP A 819 -11.96 23.04 -17.81
CA ASP A 819 -12.16 23.36 -19.23
C ASP A 819 -11.00 22.86 -20.10
N GLY A 820 -9.77 22.99 -19.62
CA GLY A 820 -8.59 22.45 -20.28
C GLY A 820 -8.65 20.94 -20.44
N LEU A 821 -9.07 20.21 -19.40
CA LEU A 821 -9.23 18.76 -19.45
C LEU A 821 -10.28 18.34 -20.47
N LEU A 822 -11.46 18.95 -20.46
CA LEU A 822 -12.53 18.65 -21.41
C LEU A 822 -12.10 18.95 -22.86
N GLN A 823 -11.38 20.05 -23.07
CA GLN A 823 -10.85 20.42 -24.39
C GLN A 823 -9.80 19.43 -24.91
N ALA A 824 -8.89 18.95 -24.05
CA ALA A 824 -7.85 18.00 -24.41
C ALA A 824 -8.42 16.59 -24.65
N THR A 825 -9.38 16.17 -23.84
CA THR A 825 -9.98 14.83 -23.93
C THR A 825 -11.14 14.74 -24.94
N ARG A 826 -11.61 15.89 -25.45
CA ARG A 826 -12.83 16.03 -26.28
C ARG A 826 -14.08 15.45 -25.59
N GLN A 827 -14.25 15.80 -24.33
CA GLN A 827 -15.43 15.46 -23.54
C GLN A 827 -16.30 16.71 -23.35
N THR A 828 -17.59 16.51 -23.14
CA THR A 828 -18.57 17.57 -22.86
C THR A 828 -18.80 17.77 -21.37
N ARG A 829 -18.41 16.79 -20.56
CA ARG A 829 -18.56 16.76 -19.10
C ARG A 829 -17.56 15.78 -18.50
N LEU A 830 -17.26 15.95 -17.21
CA LEU A 830 -16.38 15.05 -16.48
C LEU A 830 -16.93 13.61 -16.50
N LEU A 831 -16.01 12.65 -16.62
CA LEU A 831 -16.21 11.20 -16.58
C LEU A 831 -17.13 10.67 -17.70
N GLU A 832 -17.29 11.39 -18.80
CA GLU A 832 -18.09 10.95 -19.95
C GLU A 832 -17.62 9.59 -20.49
N LYS A 833 -16.30 9.36 -20.50
CA LYS A 833 -15.69 8.09 -20.92
C LYS A 833 -15.69 6.98 -19.85
N HIS A 834 -16.13 7.27 -18.63
CA HIS A 834 -16.13 6.34 -17.50
C HIS A 834 -17.51 6.29 -16.80
N PRO A 835 -18.58 5.86 -17.49
CA PRO A 835 -19.95 5.97 -17.00
C PRO A 835 -20.23 5.20 -15.71
N GLY A 836 -19.56 4.08 -15.47
CA GLY A 836 -19.66 3.33 -14.21
C GLY A 836 -19.14 4.12 -13.01
N LEU A 837 -17.92 4.68 -13.15
CA LEU A 837 -17.32 5.55 -12.14
C LEU A 837 -18.14 6.83 -11.92
N GLU A 838 -18.63 7.45 -13.00
CA GLU A 838 -19.51 8.62 -12.90
C GLU A 838 -20.76 8.31 -12.08
N THR A 839 -21.44 7.20 -12.40
CA THR A 839 -22.66 6.78 -11.71
C THR A 839 -22.39 6.59 -10.22
N SER A 840 -21.29 5.92 -9.88
CA SER A 840 -20.90 5.67 -8.50
C SER A 840 -20.57 6.96 -7.73
N ILE A 841 -19.85 7.91 -8.33
CA ILE A 841 -19.55 9.21 -7.69
C ILE A 841 -20.84 9.99 -7.50
N ARG A 842 -21.68 10.12 -8.54
CA ARG A 842 -22.96 10.84 -8.46
C ARG A 842 -23.91 10.26 -7.42
N LEU A 843 -23.89 8.94 -7.21
CA LEU A 843 -24.69 8.28 -6.19
C LEU A 843 -24.24 8.68 -4.78
N ARG A 844 -22.96 8.96 -4.57
CA ARG A 844 -22.39 9.28 -3.26
C ARG A 844 -22.46 10.76 -2.91
N LEU A 845 -22.31 11.67 -3.87
CA LEU A 845 -22.26 13.13 -3.63
C LEU A 845 -23.39 13.69 -2.73
N PRO A 846 -24.67 13.31 -2.89
CA PRO A 846 -25.76 13.81 -2.05
C PRO A 846 -25.62 13.43 -0.57
N TYR A 847 -24.84 12.39 -0.26
CA TYR A 847 -24.63 11.95 1.11
C TYR A 847 -23.46 12.68 1.78
N ILE A 848 -22.55 13.27 1.00
CA ILE A 848 -21.35 13.94 1.53
C ILE A 848 -21.66 15.39 1.90
N GLU A 849 -22.50 16.06 1.12
CA GLU A 849 -22.83 17.47 1.35
C GLU A 849 -23.37 17.75 2.77
N PRO A 850 -24.35 17.01 3.32
CA PRO A 850 -24.81 17.24 4.69
C PRO A 850 -23.71 17.04 5.73
N LEU A 851 -22.83 16.06 5.54
CA LEU A 851 -21.68 15.81 6.42
C LEU A 851 -20.70 16.98 6.41
N ASN A 852 -20.43 17.54 5.22
CA ASN A 852 -19.56 18.69 5.07
C ASN A 852 -20.09 19.93 5.79
N LEU A 853 -21.40 20.22 5.64
CA LEU A 853 -22.03 21.36 6.32
C LEU A 853 -22.04 21.21 7.84
N LEU A 854 -22.34 20.01 8.35
CA LEU A 854 -22.26 19.72 9.78
C LEU A 854 -20.83 19.88 10.31
N GLN A 855 -19.83 19.39 9.56
CA GLN A 855 -18.42 19.60 9.93
C GLN A 855 -18.09 21.09 10.02
N ILE A 856 -18.51 21.91 9.05
CA ILE A 856 -18.30 23.36 9.06
C ILE A 856 -18.91 23.99 10.31
N GLU A 857 -20.15 23.65 10.64
CA GLU A 857 -20.83 24.19 11.82
C GLU A 857 -20.13 23.79 13.13
N LEU A 858 -19.74 22.52 13.26
CA LEU A 858 -19.01 22.05 14.43
C LEU A 858 -17.63 22.72 14.56
N LEU A 859 -16.93 22.94 13.44
CA LEU A 859 -15.67 23.70 13.42
C LEU A 859 -15.86 25.15 13.88
N LYS A 860 -16.94 25.82 13.43
CA LYS A 860 -17.26 27.18 13.88
C LYS A 860 -17.45 27.25 15.39
N ARG A 861 -18.28 26.36 15.94
CA ARG A 861 -18.55 26.29 17.39
C ARG A 861 -17.28 26.01 18.19
N HIS A 862 -16.49 25.03 17.75
CA HIS A 862 -15.23 24.69 18.40
C HIS A 862 -14.26 25.87 18.41
N ARG A 863 -14.08 26.55 17.27
CA ARG A 863 -13.17 27.69 17.15
C ARG A 863 -13.67 28.96 17.84
N ALA A 864 -14.98 29.07 18.06
CA ALA A 864 -15.59 30.12 18.89
C ALA A 864 -15.41 29.88 20.41
N GLY A 865 -14.83 28.73 20.81
CA GLY A 865 -14.55 28.40 22.21
C GLY A 865 -15.65 27.62 22.93
N GLU A 866 -16.55 26.95 22.20
CA GLU A 866 -17.49 26.02 22.83
C GLU A 866 -16.78 24.72 23.27
N ASP A 867 -16.84 24.43 24.57
CA ASP A 867 -16.09 23.34 25.21
C ASP A 867 -16.89 22.03 25.39
N ASP A 868 -18.07 21.88 24.76
CA ASP A 868 -18.83 20.63 24.83
C ASP A 868 -18.04 19.49 24.16
N PRO A 869 -17.70 18.39 24.86
CA PRO A 869 -16.90 17.30 24.30
C PRO A 869 -17.49 16.68 23.03
N ARG A 870 -18.82 16.74 22.87
CA ARG A 870 -19.54 16.19 21.71
C ARG A 870 -19.24 16.96 20.43
N ILE A 871 -18.84 18.23 20.52
CA ILE A 871 -18.44 19.03 19.36
C ILE A 871 -17.15 18.45 18.77
N GLY A 872 -16.14 18.24 19.62
CA GLY A 872 -14.89 17.60 19.22
C GLY A 872 -15.11 16.20 18.67
N GLU A 873 -15.94 15.38 19.33
CA GLU A 873 -16.31 14.05 18.83
C GLU A 873 -16.99 14.11 17.46
N GLY A 874 -17.92 15.05 17.26
CA GLY A 874 -18.63 15.25 16.01
C GLY A 874 -17.71 15.65 14.87
N ILE A 875 -16.72 16.52 15.13
CA ILE A 875 -15.70 16.88 14.13
C ILE A 875 -14.94 15.63 13.70
N LEU A 876 -14.40 14.87 14.64
CA LEU A 876 -13.63 13.65 14.33
C LEU A 876 -14.48 12.60 13.58
N LEU A 877 -15.74 12.45 13.96
CA LEU A 877 -16.68 11.55 13.31
C LEU A 877 -17.02 12.00 11.88
N SER A 878 -17.24 13.30 11.68
CA SER A 878 -17.50 13.86 10.35
C SER A 878 -16.30 13.68 9.41
N ILE A 879 -15.07 13.84 9.92
CA ILE A 879 -13.85 13.62 9.14
C ILE A 879 -13.80 12.17 8.64
N ASN A 880 -14.11 11.20 9.51
CA ASN A 880 -14.21 9.78 9.15
C ASN A 880 -15.33 9.51 8.13
N ALA A 881 -16.51 10.11 8.34
CA ALA A 881 -17.66 9.93 7.46
C ALA A 881 -17.40 10.44 6.04
N ILE A 882 -16.85 11.65 5.91
CA ILE A 882 -16.49 12.26 4.63
C ILE A 882 -15.40 11.44 3.94
N ALA A 883 -14.37 11.00 4.66
CA ALA A 883 -13.32 10.15 4.12
C ALA A 883 -13.88 8.82 3.59
N THR A 884 -14.78 8.18 4.36
CA THR A 884 -15.47 6.95 3.98
C THR A 884 -16.26 7.10 2.69
N ALA A 885 -16.95 8.23 2.52
CA ALA A 885 -17.77 8.48 1.33
C ALA A 885 -16.94 8.85 0.09
N LEU A 886 -15.87 9.65 0.27
CA LEU A 886 -14.98 10.08 -0.81
C LEU A 886 -14.11 8.94 -1.38
N ARG A 887 -13.78 7.94 -0.55
CA ARG A 887 -12.76 6.92 -0.85
C ARG A 887 -11.40 7.60 -1.13
N ASN A 888 -10.76 7.29 -2.26
CA ASN A 888 -9.52 7.93 -2.67
C ASN A 888 -9.78 9.38 -3.18
N SER A 889 -8.90 10.33 -2.90
CA SER A 889 -9.19 11.77 -3.08
C SER A 889 -8.09 12.61 -3.73
N GLY A 890 -6.97 11.99 -4.05
CA GLY A 890 -5.86 12.62 -4.75
C GLY A 890 -4.84 11.57 -5.06
#